data_AF-A0A8J3SEF6-F1
#
_entry.id   AF-A0A8J3SEF6-F1
#
_cell.length_a   1.000
_cell.length_b   1.000
_cell.length_c   1.000
_cell.angle_alpha   90.00
_cell.angle_beta   90.00
_cell.angle_gamma   90.00
#
_symmetry.space_group_name_H-M   'P 1'
#
loop_
_entity.id
_entity.type
_entity.pdbx_description
1 polymer ?
#
loop_
_entity_poly.entity_id
_entity_poly.type
_entity_poly.pdbx_seq_one_letter_code
_entity_poly.pdbx_strand_id
1 'polypeptide(L)'
;MRAGTRRSRVTALVISLVLGSTASLHIQAGPAAAATPAAEAAAETALGVNIAPVRDWTPEWPFVDAFRTSRPWISQRTGAGWGQGPALQLDEHGWVRSMEPGQYVDAAIFTSGDYPIGTYVVTWEGDGDVTFFGGGTITNRTANRFEYNPQTAGRTDYTPGAGGRFLRVTRTDPDDYVRNIRVWMPGFEATGEAQVFHPQFLDSLKGMKTLRFMDWMGTNASPYTTWESYPTPESSTQTRGVAVDLMIDLANRIGADPWFNMPHQADDEFVRSFARAVRDKLAPGRKAYIEYSNELWNSAYAFQQTPWVRGKGQELGLATEPWVAGQRYQALRSVEIFQIWNEEFGAEAGTRLVRVAGVQSGNVGVAHDVLSYRNAHEHVDAIAVAPYFDCGDQWIPGDSRSYFPGHPTVAPYVKEGGVDRLLQACQRSIDVGARDQILRHKALADQYGLSLVAYEAGQHLAGILGAENDDALTALFGAANRHRRMRDLYARYLDQWRELGGGAIALFLTTEHMSKWGSWGLRERLSQPLADAPKALAADEFLQALRQVPVRVSAPAVTSLSLRSDLAAGGSTLTVRGANLASASTVRFGQVNAPFHTVQADGVTHLVVTTPRFDQGGAVDVTVTNPAGVSPATPASRFTYHPPPAVTSLSPATALTVGGTTVTLTGTALTGAETVRIGAVTVPARVLSATSMEFTVPARTQTGGVDVTVTTPYGTSAVVPAGRLTYVNPPKPVVADLSASSGPAQAPTTVLINGSHFRGTTRVTIGVQEAAFTVLSDSQIRAVFPAQPHNTWVNVHVFTPGGHSDAHAETDFRYIAAQVPAVTGLSVTEGQAHIPHTVLVSGQGFTWATQVTVGGVPAPFTVVSDTRLSATFPARAFQGKVGVQVTTPAGTSPITQSGVFTYTAPRPVVTRLSVSRGPARSRTTVLIDGSGFTAASRVTAGGLPASFTRVSDTRLKAVLPARTAGTAYVQVTAPGGVSAVGRAAAFTWVASR
;
A
#
# COMPACT_ATOMS: atom_id res chain seq x y z
N MET A 1 17.61 37.47 -55.34
CA MET A 1 16.70 36.55 -54.60
C MET A 1 17.48 36.05 -53.37
N ARG A 2 17.47 36.82 -52.28
CA ARG A 2 16.69 36.70 -51.03
C ARG A 2 17.19 35.58 -50.08
N ALA A 3 18.10 36.01 -49.20
CA ALA A 3 18.58 35.43 -47.94
C ALA A 3 17.52 35.54 -46.82
N GLY A 4 17.61 35.00 -45.60
CA GLY A 4 18.63 34.24 -44.85
C GLY A 4 18.25 34.18 -43.34
N THR A 5 18.43 33.00 -42.73
CA THR A 5 18.84 32.66 -41.34
C THR A 5 18.45 33.43 -40.05
N ARG A 6 17.86 32.65 -39.10
CA ARG A 6 18.16 32.40 -37.65
C ARG A 6 18.35 33.52 -36.58
N ARG A 7 17.58 33.31 -35.47
CA ARG A 7 17.82 33.41 -34.00
C ARG A 7 18.06 34.76 -33.26
N SER A 8 17.58 34.77 -31.99
CA SER A 8 17.87 35.61 -30.77
C SER A 8 16.74 36.59 -30.38
N ARG A 9 16.16 36.60 -29.16
CA ARG A 9 16.62 36.97 -27.78
C ARG A 9 17.06 38.44 -27.63
N VAL A 10 16.51 39.09 -26.59
CA VAL A 10 16.95 40.30 -25.85
C VAL A 10 16.34 41.66 -26.24
N THR A 11 15.56 42.19 -25.28
CA THR A 11 15.60 43.52 -24.63
C THR A 11 16.11 44.76 -25.39
N ALA A 12 15.32 45.84 -25.31
CA ALA A 12 15.70 47.18 -24.77
C ALA A 12 15.38 48.41 -25.66
N LEU A 13 14.81 49.42 -24.98
CA LEU A 13 15.12 50.86 -25.03
C LEU A 13 14.66 51.76 -26.21
N VAL A 14 13.72 52.66 -25.86
CA VAL A 14 13.69 54.15 -26.01
C VAL A 14 14.26 54.78 -27.30
N ILE A 15 13.45 55.64 -27.97
CA ILE A 15 13.65 57.10 -28.15
C ILE A 15 12.48 57.75 -28.93
N SER A 16 12.10 58.91 -28.41
CA SER A 16 11.11 59.95 -28.72
C SER A 16 11.14 60.62 -30.12
N LEU A 17 9.98 61.16 -30.57
CA LEU A 17 9.66 62.60 -30.81
C LEU A 17 8.36 62.77 -31.69
N VAL A 18 7.28 63.42 -31.18
CA VAL A 18 6.81 64.83 -31.49
C VAL A 18 5.82 64.88 -32.69
N LEU A 19 4.61 65.48 -32.70
CA LEU A 19 3.93 66.67 -32.12
C LEU A 19 2.41 66.41 -32.03
N GLY A 20 1.69 66.93 -31.03
CA GLY A 20 0.74 68.03 -31.31
C GLY A 20 -0.37 68.14 -30.25
N SER A 21 -0.25 69.22 -29.46
CA SER A 21 -1.18 69.87 -28.53
C SER A 21 -2.70 69.79 -28.79
N THR A 22 -3.48 69.60 -27.72
CA THR A 22 -4.37 70.64 -27.14
C THR A 22 -4.66 70.33 -25.66
N ALA A 23 -4.65 71.39 -24.85
CA ALA A 23 -4.70 71.38 -23.40
C ALA A 23 -6.13 71.40 -22.84
N SER A 24 -6.32 70.88 -21.62
CA SER A 24 -7.20 71.47 -20.61
C SER A 24 -6.83 70.96 -19.20
N LEU A 25 -6.85 71.93 -18.26
CA LEU A 25 -6.31 71.96 -16.90
C LEU A 25 -6.53 70.69 -16.04
N HIS A 26 -5.45 70.22 -15.39
CA HIS A 26 -5.50 69.38 -14.20
C HIS A 26 -5.26 70.26 -12.96
N ILE A 27 -6.20 70.22 -12.02
CA ILE A 27 -5.99 70.65 -10.63
C ILE A 27 -5.16 69.54 -9.95
N GLN A 28 -3.98 69.89 -9.45
CA GLN A 28 -3.11 69.01 -8.66
C GLN A 28 -3.77 68.71 -7.31
N ALA A 29 -4.18 67.45 -7.10
CA ALA A 29 -4.21 66.86 -5.76
C ALA A 29 -2.82 66.26 -5.48
N GLY A 30 -2.17 66.72 -4.41
CA GLY A 30 -0.87 66.19 -3.98
C GLY A 30 -0.96 64.71 -3.56
N PRO A 31 0.14 63.95 -3.64
CA PRO A 31 0.11 62.54 -3.30
C PRO A 31 -0.05 62.39 -1.79
N ALA A 32 -1.20 61.84 -1.35
CA ALA A 32 -1.30 61.22 -0.04
C ALA A 32 -0.26 60.09 0.01
N ALA A 33 0.60 60.14 1.03
CA ALA A 33 1.65 59.16 1.23
C ALA A 33 1.05 57.75 1.20
N ALA A 34 1.51 56.93 0.25
CA ALA A 34 1.20 55.51 0.19
C ALA A 34 1.74 54.84 1.46
N ALA A 35 0.84 54.61 2.42
CA ALA A 35 1.08 53.64 3.47
C ALA A 35 1.28 52.29 2.77
N THR A 36 2.46 51.72 2.97
CA THR A 36 2.80 50.36 2.52
C THR A 36 1.76 49.41 3.12
N PRO A 37 1.12 48.50 2.35
CA PRO A 37 0.24 47.53 2.95
C PRO A 37 1.10 46.62 3.83
N ALA A 38 0.88 46.69 5.14
CA ALA A 38 1.25 45.59 6.02
C ALA A 38 0.61 44.34 5.42
N ALA A 39 1.39 43.26 5.28
CA ALA A 39 0.86 41.94 4.97
C ALA A 39 -0.18 41.61 6.05
N GLU A 40 -1.45 41.85 5.74
CA GLU A 40 -2.55 41.75 6.68
C GLU A 40 -2.84 40.28 6.93
N ALA A 41 -2.94 39.91 8.19
CA ALA A 41 -3.29 38.56 8.62
C ALA A 41 -4.57 38.11 7.89
N ALA A 42 -4.62 36.87 7.44
CA ALA A 42 -5.85 36.26 6.96
C ALA A 42 -6.98 36.59 7.94
N ALA A 43 -8.06 37.20 7.46
CA ALA A 43 -9.17 37.63 8.29
C ALA A 43 -9.62 36.47 9.18
N GLU A 44 -9.58 36.66 10.50
CA GLU A 44 -9.98 35.63 11.46
C GLU A 44 -11.46 35.29 11.23
N THR A 45 -11.78 34.01 11.11
CA THR A 45 -13.15 33.56 10.87
C THR A 45 -14.08 34.03 11.98
N ALA A 46 -15.16 34.70 11.61
CA ALA A 46 -16.11 35.28 12.54
C ALA A 46 -17.53 34.80 12.23
N LEU A 47 -18.22 34.20 13.20
CA LEU A 47 -19.60 33.75 12.98
C LEU A 47 -20.56 34.94 13.10
N GLY A 48 -21.44 35.09 12.12
CA GLY A 48 -22.56 36.00 12.12
C GLY A 48 -23.85 35.33 11.67
N VAL A 49 -24.92 36.12 11.52
CA VAL A 49 -26.24 35.63 11.12
C VAL A 49 -27.06 36.76 10.49
N ASN A 50 -27.96 36.46 9.55
CA ASN A 50 -29.02 37.40 9.19
C ASN A 50 -30.14 37.34 10.23
N ILE A 51 -30.65 38.51 10.64
CA ILE A 51 -31.75 38.57 11.62
C ILE A 51 -33.09 38.34 10.92
N ALA A 52 -33.97 37.55 11.54
CA ALA A 52 -35.31 37.27 11.01
C ALA A 52 -36.12 38.55 10.77
N PRO A 53 -36.98 38.59 9.73
CA PRO A 53 -37.78 39.76 9.42
C PRO A 53 -38.75 40.08 10.56
N VAL A 54 -38.88 41.36 10.90
CA VAL A 54 -39.90 41.85 11.83
C VAL A 54 -41.27 41.75 11.15
N ARG A 55 -42.04 40.71 11.48
CA ARG A 55 -43.39 40.45 10.96
C ARG A 55 -44.26 39.82 12.04
N ASP A 56 -45.57 39.99 11.91
CA ASP A 56 -46.57 39.42 12.81
C ASP A 56 -46.59 37.88 12.83
N TRP A 57 -46.07 37.23 11.78
CA TRP A 57 -45.99 35.78 11.66
C TRP A 57 -44.59 35.22 11.97
N THR A 58 -43.59 36.06 12.21
CA THR A 58 -42.24 35.59 12.54
C THR A 58 -42.24 35.04 13.97
N PRO A 59 -41.72 33.82 14.21
CA PRO A 59 -41.63 33.23 15.56
C PRO A 59 -40.44 33.77 16.38
N GLU A 60 -39.95 34.95 16.02
CA GLU A 60 -38.93 35.73 16.71
C GLU A 60 -39.54 37.06 17.10
N TRP A 61 -39.49 37.36 18.39
CA TRP A 61 -40.00 38.60 18.94
C TRP A 61 -38.80 39.44 19.41
N PRO A 62 -38.25 40.35 18.58
CA PRO A 62 -37.05 41.10 18.97
C PRO A 62 -37.32 42.15 20.05
N PHE A 63 -38.51 42.75 20.05
CA PHE A 63 -38.86 43.87 20.93
C PHE A 63 -39.68 43.44 22.15
N VAL A 64 -39.53 44.14 23.27
CA VAL A 64 -40.45 43.97 24.43
C VAL A 64 -41.78 44.69 24.23
N ASP A 65 -41.83 45.67 23.33
CA ASP A 65 -43.06 46.26 22.82
C ASP A 65 -43.50 45.49 21.57
N ALA A 66 -44.47 44.60 21.74
CA ALA A 66 -44.98 43.76 20.67
C ALA A 66 -45.62 44.57 19.52
N PHE A 67 -46.07 45.80 19.79
CA PHE A 67 -46.72 46.63 18.78
C PHE A 67 -45.77 47.02 17.65
N ARG A 68 -44.46 47.14 17.92
CA ARG A 68 -43.44 47.41 16.89
C ARG A 68 -43.40 46.34 15.78
N THR A 69 -43.83 45.12 16.11
CA THR A 69 -43.93 43.98 15.19
C THR A 69 -45.25 43.94 14.41
N SER A 70 -46.17 44.89 14.64
CA SER A 70 -47.50 44.85 14.05
C SER A 70 -47.46 45.14 12.56
N ARG A 71 -48.36 44.53 11.79
CA ARG A 71 -48.61 44.98 10.41
C ARG A 71 -49.00 46.45 10.36
N PRO A 72 -48.78 47.12 9.21
CA PRO A 72 -49.41 48.41 8.95
C PRO A 72 -50.92 48.31 9.13
N TRP A 73 -51.53 49.42 9.52
CA TRP A 73 -52.97 49.52 9.74
C TRP A 73 -53.78 49.00 8.54
N ILE A 74 -54.69 48.09 8.84
CA ILE A 74 -55.64 47.53 7.88
C ILE A 74 -56.94 48.29 8.05
N SER A 75 -57.28 49.12 7.07
CA SER A 75 -58.52 49.91 7.10
C SER A 75 -59.74 49.02 6.92
N GLN A 76 -60.73 49.20 7.78
CA GLN A 76 -61.95 48.40 7.79
C GLN A 76 -63.18 49.31 7.74
N ARG A 77 -64.30 48.76 7.26
CA ARG A 77 -65.62 49.40 7.31
C ARG A 77 -66.64 48.41 7.84
N THR A 78 -67.50 48.86 8.76
CA THR A 78 -68.63 48.07 9.24
C THR A 78 -69.51 47.62 8.06
N GLY A 79 -69.72 46.32 7.93
CA GLY A 79 -70.52 45.71 6.86
C GLY A 79 -69.78 45.44 5.54
N ALA A 80 -68.51 45.85 5.41
CA ALA A 80 -67.70 45.55 4.23
C ALA A 80 -66.80 44.31 4.46
N GLY A 81 -66.20 43.81 3.37
CA GLY A 81 -65.17 42.77 3.44
C GLY A 81 -63.91 43.24 4.17
N TRP A 82 -63.13 42.29 4.69
CA TRP A 82 -61.91 42.60 5.43
C TRP A 82 -60.90 43.37 4.57
N GLY A 83 -60.34 44.45 5.12
CA GLY A 83 -59.40 45.33 4.42
C GLY A 83 -60.04 46.25 3.37
N GLN A 84 -61.37 46.31 3.30
CA GLN A 84 -62.11 47.15 2.35
C GLN A 84 -62.57 48.48 2.99
N GLY A 85 -61.85 48.98 3.98
CA GLY A 85 -62.10 50.31 4.56
C GLY A 85 -61.61 51.46 3.65
N PRO A 86 -62.05 52.71 3.91
CA PRO A 86 -61.60 53.88 3.17
C PRO A 86 -60.12 54.19 3.44
N ALA A 87 -59.53 55.11 2.68
CA ALA A 87 -58.13 55.50 2.84
C ALA A 87 -57.85 56.04 4.26
N LEU A 88 -56.63 55.79 4.77
CA LEU A 88 -56.22 56.23 6.10
C LEU A 88 -55.58 57.61 6.05
N GLN A 89 -55.94 58.46 7.01
CA GLN A 89 -55.22 59.71 7.27
C GLN A 89 -54.20 59.43 8.37
N LEU A 90 -52.93 59.34 7.97
CA LEU A 90 -51.82 59.02 8.86
C LEU A 90 -50.97 60.27 9.17
N ASP A 91 -50.37 60.33 10.36
CA ASP A 91 -49.29 61.28 10.64
C ASP A 91 -47.95 60.84 10.02
N GLU A 92 -46.91 61.66 10.18
CA GLU A 92 -45.56 61.35 9.68
C GLU A 92 -44.97 60.05 10.25
N HIS A 93 -45.44 59.59 11.41
CA HIS A 93 -45.01 58.34 12.04
C HIS A 93 -45.93 57.16 11.72
N GLY A 94 -47.03 57.36 10.99
CA GLY A 94 -47.97 56.31 10.60
C GLY A 94 -49.07 56.01 11.61
N TRP A 95 -49.39 56.92 12.53
CA TRP A 95 -50.54 56.84 13.43
C TRP A 95 -51.81 57.40 12.78
N VAL A 96 -52.97 56.83 13.09
CA VAL A 96 -54.24 57.22 12.48
C VAL A 96 -54.77 58.50 13.11
N ARG A 97 -54.73 59.61 12.38
CA ARG A 97 -55.18 60.93 12.85
C ARG A 97 -56.70 61.00 12.96
N SER A 98 -57.42 60.48 11.98
CA SER A 98 -58.89 60.59 11.92
C SER A 98 -59.52 59.37 11.26
N MET A 99 -60.81 59.17 11.50
CA MET A 99 -61.60 58.07 10.93
C MET A 99 -62.94 58.59 10.40
N GLU A 100 -63.37 58.04 9.26
CA GLU A 100 -64.72 58.24 8.74
C GLU A 100 -65.77 57.52 9.59
N PRO A 101 -67.05 57.92 9.54
CA PRO A 101 -68.13 57.17 10.18
C PRO A 101 -68.15 55.69 9.78
N GLY A 102 -68.19 54.81 10.78
CA GLY A 102 -68.20 53.35 10.59
C GLY A 102 -66.87 52.75 10.09
N GLN A 103 -65.80 53.54 10.01
CA GLN A 103 -64.43 53.07 9.81
C GLN A 103 -63.83 52.62 11.14
N TYR A 104 -63.02 51.58 11.10
CA TYR A 104 -62.13 51.18 12.19
C TYR A 104 -60.84 50.62 11.58
N VAL A 105 -59.80 50.46 12.38
CA VAL A 105 -58.51 49.91 11.90
C VAL A 105 -58.08 48.73 12.74
N ASP A 106 -57.48 47.76 12.07
CA ASP A 106 -56.90 46.57 12.68
C ASP A 106 -55.40 46.52 12.41
N ALA A 107 -54.62 46.11 13.41
CA ALA A 107 -53.21 45.78 13.27
C ALA A 107 -52.98 44.34 13.74
N ALA A 108 -52.50 43.48 12.86
CA ALA A 108 -52.10 42.12 13.22
C ALA A 108 -50.79 42.18 14.00
N ILE A 109 -50.76 41.60 15.22
CA ILE A 109 -49.58 41.59 16.08
C ILE A 109 -48.91 40.22 16.08
N PHE A 110 -49.69 39.15 16.31
CA PHE A 110 -49.19 37.78 16.28
C PHE A 110 -50.11 36.89 15.47
N THR A 111 -49.61 36.24 14.42
CA THR A 111 -50.42 35.38 13.54
C THR A 111 -49.91 33.95 13.43
N SER A 112 -48.66 33.67 13.82
CA SER A 112 -48.10 32.31 13.88
C SER A 112 -48.60 31.50 15.07
N GLY A 113 -48.95 32.18 16.18
CA GLY A 113 -49.31 31.53 17.44
C GLY A 113 -48.12 31.35 18.40
N ASP A 114 -46.92 31.79 18.02
CA ASP A 114 -45.74 31.83 18.90
C ASP A 114 -45.53 33.24 19.46
N TYR A 115 -45.74 33.41 20.76
CA TYR A 115 -45.57 34.65 21.50
C TYR A 115 -45.34 34.35 22.98
N PRO A 116 -44.69 35.25 23.75
CA PRO A 116 -44.52 35.07 25.18
C PRO A 116 -45.84 34.85 25.91
N ILE A 117 -45.89 33.81 26.74
CA ILE A 117 -47.06 33.53 27.58
C ILE A 117 -47.08 34.50 28.76
N GLY A 118 -48.25 35.08 29.03
CA GLY A 118 -48.50 35.89 30.21
C GLY A 118 -49.45 37.06 29.94
N THR A 119 -49.59 37.93 30.92
CA THR A 119 -50.38 39.16 30.80
C THR A 119 -49.55 40.27 30.18
N TYR A 120 -50.01 40.77 29.04
CA TYR A 120 -49.48 41.95 28.37
C TYR A 120 -50.13 43.20 28.93
N VAL A 121 -49.41 44.31 28.89
CA VAL A 121 -49.96 45.62 29.24
C VAL A 121 -50.03 46.49 28.00
N VAL A 122 -51.22 46.99 27.71
CA VAL A 122 -51.49 47.83 26.53
C VAL A 122 -51.72 49.26 27.01
N THR A 123 -50.96 50.21 26.48
CA THR A 123 -51.10 51.64 26.76
C THR A 123 -51.10 52.45 25.47
N TRP A 124 -51.71 53.63 25.48
CA TRP A 124 -51.67 54.57 24.35
C TRP A 124 -51.86 56.01 24.81
N GLU A 125 -51.47 56.96 23.97
CA GLU A 125 -51.77 58.39 24.14
C GLU A 125 -52.95 58.81 23.25
N GLY A 126 -53.63 59.88 23.64
CA GLY A 126 -54.78 60.43 22.93
C GLY A 126 -56.14 59.89 23.39
N ASP A 127 -57.21 60.57 23.00
CA ASP A 127 -58.58 60.14 23.23
C ASP A 127 -59.07 59.21 22.11
N GLY A 128 -59.38 57.97 22.48
CA GLY A 128 -59.89 56.98 21.55
C GLY A 128 -60.04 55.60 22.16
N ASP A 129 -60.64 54.70 21.38
CA ASP A 129 -61.03 53.37 21.84
C ASP A 129 -60.16 52.29 21.21
N VAL A 130 -59.25 51.75 22.02
CA VAL A 130 -58.37 50.62 21.66
C VAL A 130 -58.89 49.32 22.26
N THR A 131 -58.85 48.22 21.51
CA THR A 131 -59.27 46.88 21.97
C THR A 131 -58.49 45.77 21.24
N PHE A 132 -58.74 44.51 21.58
CA PHE A 132 -58.23 43.34 20.86
C PHE A 132 -59.38 42.48 20.31
N PHE A 133 -59.12 41.78 19.21
CA PHE A 133 -59.95 40.67 18.73
C PHE A 133 -59.08 39.51 18.23
N GLY A 134 -59.70 38.36 17.99
CA GLY A 134 -59.00 37.12 17.63
C GLY A 134 -58.61 36.22 18.82
N GLY A 135 -59.25 36.42 19.98
CA GLY A 135 -59.07 35.61 21.19
C GLY A 135 -58.37 36.35 22.34
N GLY A 136 -58.32 35.70 23.51
CA GLY A 136 -57.77 36.27 24.76
C GLY A 136 -58.79 37.00 25.62
N THR A 137 -58.35 37.49 26.78
CA THR A 137 -59.18 38.23 27.75
C THR A 137 -58.58 39.60 28.06
N ILE A 138 -59.43 40.63 28.15
CA ILE A 138 -59.06 41.97 28.58
C ILE A 138 -59.50 42.17 30.03
N THR A 139 -58.59 42.63 30.87
CA THR A 139 -58.82 42.92 32.31
C THR A 139 -58.22 44.27 32.69
N ASN A 140 -58.53 44.76 33.90
CA ASN A 140 -57.92 45.97 34.48
C ASN A 140 -57.93 47.20 33.55
N ARG A 141 -59.05 47.42 32.84
CA ARG A 141 -59.21 48.51 31.88
C ARG A 141 -59.41 49.87 32.58
N THR A 142 -58.67 50.86 32.11
CA THR A 142 -58.78 52.29 32.43
C THR A 142 -58.93 53.10 31.13
N ALA A 143 -58.87 54.42 31.17
CA ALA A 143 -59.04 55.29 29.99
C ALA A 143 -58.04 54.97 28.86
N ASN A 144 -56.75 54.84 29.18
CA ASN A 144 -55.66 54.70 28.21
C ASN A 144 -54.76 53.47 28.46
N ARG A 145 -55.27 52.49 29.22
CA ARG A 145 -54.53 51.29 29.60
C ARG A 145 -55.46 50.11 29.84
N PHE A 146 -55.05 48.91 29.42
CA PHE A 146 -55.64 47.65 29.89
C PHE A 146 -54.62 46.51 29.93
N GLU A 147 -54.95 45.44 30.64
CA GLU A 147 -54.22 44.18 30.59
C GLU A 147 -54.86 43.23 29.59
N TYR A 148 -54.02 42.54 28.82
CA TYR A 148 -54.43 41.59 27.81
C TYR A 148 -53.72 40.25 28.01
N ASN A 149 -54.49 39.18 28.23
CA ASN A 149 -53.95 37.84 28.20
C ASN A 149 -54.35 37.17 26.87
N PRO A 150 -53.39 36.91 25.94
CA PRO A 150 -53.69 36.28 24.65
C PRO A 150 -54.08 34.80 24.76
N GLN A 151 -53.94 34.18 25.93
CA GLN A 151 -54.29 32.77 26.14
C GLN A 151 -55.80 32.55 26.18
N THR A 152 -56.22 31.39 25.69
CA THR A 152 -57.52 30.80 25.99
C THR A 152 -57.33 29.87 27.20
N ALA A 153 -58.26 29.86 28.15
CA ALA A 153 -58.15 29.05 29.38
C ALA A 153 -57.80 27.58 29.06
N GLY A 154 -56.75 27.04 29.71
CA GLY A 154 -56.31 25.64 29.60
C GLY A 154 -55.10 25.36 28.70
N ARG A 155 -54.44 26.36 28.10
CA ARG A 155 -53.27 26.16 27.20
C ARG A 155 -51.95 26.61 27.82
N THR A 156 -50.91 25.78 27.67
CA THR A 156 -49.55 26.03 28.23
C THR A 156 -48.44 26.01 27.16
N ASP A 157 -48.77 25.82 25.88
CA ASP A 157 -47.82 25.63 24.79
C ASP A 157 -48.26 26.28 23.45
N TYR A 158 -47.31 26.34 22.50
CA TYR A 158 -47.53 26.75 21.11
C TYR A 158 -48.53 25.80 20.44
N THR A 159 -49.61 26.32 19.85
CA THR A 159 -50.54 25.54 19.04
C THR A 159 -50.60 26.11 17.62
N PRO A 160 -50.16 25.36 16.58
CA PRO A 160 -50.42 25.72 15.20
C PRO A 160 -51.92 25.98 14.98
N GLY A 161 -52.28 27.11 14.36
CA GLY A 161 -53.68 27.45 14.06
C GLY A 161 -54.48 28.10 15.18
N ALA A 162 -53.84 28.63 16.24
CA ALA A 162 -54.51 29.28 17.37
C ALA A 162 -55.22 30.63 17.07
N GLY A 163 -55.36 31.01 15.79
CA GLY A 163 -55.90 32.29 15.33
C GLY A 163 -54.96 33.46 15.59
N GLY A 164 -55.02 34.52 14.78
CA GLY A 164 -54.19 35.72 14.98
C GLY A 164 -54.69 36.60 16.12
N ARG A 165 -53.79 37.43 16.70
CA ARG A 165 -54.10 38.49 17.67
C ARG A 165 -54.01 39.84 16.97
N PHE A 166 -55.11 40.58 17.05
CA PHE A 166 -55.25 41.84 16.34
C PHE A 166 -55.64 42.92 17.32
N LEU A 167 -54.88 44.01 17.34
CA LEU A 167 -55.26 45.24 17.99
C LEU A 167 -56.22 46.00 17.08
N ARG A 168 -57.27 46.57 17.64
CA ARG A 168 -58.28 47.34 16.93
C ARG A 168 -58.43 48.71 17.55
N VAL A 169 -58.49 49.74 16.72
CA VAL A 169 -58.92 51.08 17.11
C VAL A 169 -60.28 51.35 16.47
N THR A 170 -61.30 51.54 17.29
CA THR A 170 -62.69 51.79 16.83
C THR A 170 -63.07 53.26 16.83
N ARG A 171 -62.31 54.11 17.53
CA ARG A 171 -62.50 55.55 17.59
C ARG A 171 -61.17 56.23 17.88
N THR A 172 -60.96 57.40 17.28
CA THR A 172 -59.88 58.32 17.60
C THR A 172 -60.41 59.76 17.48
N ASP A 173 -60.06 60.63 18.42
CA ASP A 173 -60.34 62.07 18.34
C ASP A 173 -59.34 62.73 17.37
N PRO A 174 -59.76 63.45 16.32
CA PRO A 174 -58.82 64.12 15.41
C PRO A 174 -57.94 65.20 16.05
N ASP A 175 -58.37 65.83 17.15
CA ASP A 175 -57.61 66.88 17.84
C ASP A 175 -56.65 66.30 18.91
N ASP A 176 -56.90 65.07 19.37
CA ASP A 176 -56.01 64.31 20.28
C ASP A 176 -56.00 62.82 19.94
N TYR A 177 -55.46 62.48 18.78
CA TYR A 177 -55.61 61.15 18.19
C TYR A 177 -54.78 60.07 18.89
N VAL A 178 -55.27 58.82 18.79
CA VAL A 178 -54.63 57.62 19.33
C VAL A 178 -53.26 57.42 18.68
N ARG A 179 -52.22 57.48 19.51
CA ARG A 179 -50.82 57.34 19.09
C ARG A 179 -49.98 56.70 20.18
N ASN A 180 -48.71 56.42 19.88
CA ASN A 180 -47.76 55.84 20.84
C ASN A 180 -48.31 54.59 21.54
N ILE A 181 -49.05 53.75 20.80
CA ILE A 181 -49.54 52.48 21.33
C ILE A 181 -48.34 51.61 21.70
N ARG A 182 -48.35 51.11 22.94
CA ARG A 182 -47.41 50.12 23.45
C ARG A 182 -48.17 48.85 23.80
N VAL A 183 -47.63 47.71 23.41
CA VAL A 183 -48.11 46.39 23.82
C VAL A 183 -46.95 45.70 24.53
N TRP A 184 -46.76 46.05 25.80
CA TRP A 184 -45.68 45.54 26.62
C TRP A 184 -45.86 44.05 26.87
N MET A 185 -44.85 43.27 26.50
CA MET A 185 -44.76 41.86 26.84
C MET A 185 -44.75 41.66 28.36
N PRO A 186 -45.12 40.45 28.84
CA PRO A 186 -45.22 40.17 30.27
C PRO A 186 -43.96 40.58 31.05
N GLY A 187 -44.13 41.46 32.03
CA GLY A 187 -43.05 41.95 32.90
C GLY A 187 -42.29 43.19 32.43
N PHE A 188 -42.64 43.81 31.30
CA PHE A 188 -41.88 44.92 30.72
C PHE A 188 -42.54 46.31 30.77
N GLU A 189 -43.72 46.47 31.37
CA GLU A 189 -44.39 47.79 31.46
C GLU A 189 -43.49 48.87 32.07
N ALA A 190 -42.76 48.55 33.15
CA ALA A 190 -41.94 49.52 33.87
C ALA A 190 -40.53 49.74 33.27
N THR A 191 -40.02 48.79 32.49
CA THR A 191 -38.62 48.80 32.01
C THR A 191 -38.49 48.89 30.49
N GLY A 192 -39.60 48.74 29.75
CA GLY A 192 -39.57 48.51 28.31
C GLY A 192 -39.02 49.67 27.50
N GLU A 193 -39.15 50.91 27.98
CA GLU A 193 -38.54 52.09 27.34
C GLU A 193 -37.01 52.05 27.39
N ALA A 194 -36.41 51.58 28.49
CA ALA A 194 -34.95 51.43 28.60
C ALA A 194 -34.45 50.11 27.96
N GLN A 195 -35.31 49.09 27.95
CA GLN A 195 -35.00 47.75 27.50
C GLN A 195 -35.75 47.38 26.22
N VAL A 196 -35.40 48.06 25.13
CA VAL A 196 -36.06 47.93 23.82
C VAL A 196 -36.17 46.48 23.33
N PHE A 197 -35.09 45.69 23.48
CA PHE A 197 -35.03 44.31 23.01
C PHE A 197 -35.35 43.30 24.11
N HIS A 198 -36.01 42.20 23.74
CA HIS A 198 -36.34 41.15 24.68
C HIS A 198 -35.08 40.32 25.05
N PRO A 199 -34.86 39.94 26.33
CA PRO A 199 -33.61 39.30 26.75
C PRO A 199 -33.30 37.96 26.06
N GLN A 200 -34.30 37.10 25.84
CA GLN A 200 -34.08 35.84 25.09
C GLN A 200 -33.65 36.08 23.63
N PHE A 201 -34.08 37.17 22.99
CA PHE A 201 -33.60 37.54 21.66
C PHE A 201 -32.14 38.00 21.71
N LEU A 202 -31.76 38.80 22.70
CA LEU A 202 -30.35 39.17 22.90
C LEU A 202 -29.48 37.94 23.21
N ASP A 203 -30.00 36.98 23.99
CA ASP A 203 -29.29 35.75 24.32
C ASP A 203 -29.11 34.83 23.10
N SER A 204 -30.09 34.75 22.19
CA SER A 204 -29.95 33.95 20.96
C SER A 204 -28.87 34.48 20.01
N LEU A 205 -28.52 35.76 20.11
CA LEU A 205 -27.48 36.42 19.32
C LEU A 205 -26.11 36.45 20.03
N LYS A 206 -26.03 35.97 21.28
CA LYS A 206 -24.86 36.14 22.13
C LYS A 206 -23.61 35.51 21.52
N GLY A 207 -22.65 36.36 21.14
CA GLY A 207 -21.37 35.92 20.58
C GLY A 207 -21.24 36.02 19.09
N MET A 208 -22.35 36.23 18.38
CA MET A 208 -22.31 36.59 16.96
C MET A 208 -21.44 37.84 16.82
N LYS A 209 -20.50 37.80 15.88
CA LYS A 209 -19.56 38.88 15.60
C LYS A 209 -20.06 39.81 14.52
N THR A 210 -20.97 39.34 13.66
CA THR A 210 -21.58 40.13 12.60
C THR A 210 -23.08 39.91 12.57
N LEU A 211 -23.87 40.99 12.49
CA LEU A 211 -25.31 40.93 12.26
C LEU A 211 -25.62 41.50 10.89
N ARG A 212 -26.21 40.71 10.00
CA ARG A 212 -26.65 41.19 8.69
C ARG A 212 -28.13 41.56 8.73
N PHE A 213 -28.42 42.79 8.35
CA PHE A 213 -29.74 43.42 8.50
C PHE A 213 -30.58 43.41 7.22
N MET A 214 -30.29 42.54 6.26
CA MET A 214 -31.00 42.46 4.97
C MET A 214 -32.53 42.48 5.11
N ASP A 215 -33.09 41.63 5.97
CA ASP A 215 -34.54 41.53 6.18
C ASP A 215 -35.10 42.71 6.99
N TRP A 216 -34.35 43.19 7.99
CA TRP A 216 -34.74 44.36 8.78
C TRP A 216 -34.75 45.62 7.93
N MET A 217 -33.84 45.75 6.97
CA MET A 217 -33.81 46.89 6.04
C MET A 217 -34.87 46.80 4.94
N GLY A 218 -35.51 45.64 4.76
CA GLY A 218 -36.41 45.38 3.64
C GLY A 218 -35.69 45.50 2.29
N THR A 219 -34.48 44.93 2.19
CA THR A 219 -33.60 45.11 1.02
C THR A 219 -34.16 44.52 -0.27
N ASN A 220 -34.72 43.31 -0.22
CA ASN A 220 -35.31 42.67 -1.39
C ASN A 220 -36.58 43.41 -1.82
N ALA A 221 -36.65 43.80 -3.10
CA ALA A 221 -37.71 44.66 -3.64
C ALA A 221 -37.96 45.95 -2.82
N SER A 222 -36.90 46.50 -2.22
CA SER A 222 -37.00 47.71 -1.39
C SER A 222 -37.65 48.89 -2.11
N PRO A 223 -38.67 49.55 -1.52
CA PRO A 223 -39.32 50.72 -2.10
C PRO A 223 -38.62 52.04 -1.80
N TYR A 224 -37.57 52.04 -0.97
CA TYR A 224 -36.97 53.25 -0.42
C TYR A 224 -36.01 53.91 -1.42
N THR A 225 -36.25 55.20 -1.65
CA THR A 225 -35.43 56.05 -2.52
C THR A 225 -34.78 57.20 -1.74
N THR A 226 -35.51 57.87 -0.84
CA THR A 226 -35.03 59.03 -0.06
C THR A 226 -35.04 58.77 1.45
N TRP A 227 -34.19 59.47 2.20
CA TRP A 227 -34.00 59.29 3.64
C TRP A 227 -35.28 59.52 4.44
N GLU A 228 -36.06 60.55 4.08
CA GLU A 228 -37.29 60.96 4.80
C GLU A 228 -38.38 59.89 4.72
N SER A 229 -38.32 59.01 3.72
CA SER A 229 -39.26 57.89 3.58
C SER A 229 -38.91 56.68 4.45
N TYR A 230 -37.70 56.64 5.02
CA TYR A 230 -37.21 55.51 5.80
C TYR A 230 -37.79 55.51 7.22
N PRO A 231 -38.09 54.34 7.80
CA PRO A 231 -38.65 54.26 9.16
C PRO A 231 -37.73 54.82 10.25
N THR A 232 -38.33 55.50 11.22
CA THR A 232 -37.70 55.98 12.46
C THR A 232 -38.13 55.14 13.68
N PRO A 233 -37.47 55.24 14.85
CA PRO A 233 -37.90 54.53 16.05
C PRO A 233 -39.33 54.84 16.52
N GLU A 234 -39.85 56.01 16.15
CA GLU A 234 -41.20 56.52 16.46
C GLU A 234 -42.25 56.03 15.47
N SER A 235 -41.84 55.44 14.34
CA SER A 235 -42.76 54.86 13.37
C SER A 235 -43.66 53.81 14.03
N SER A 236 -44.96 53.90 13.76
CA SER A 236 -46.01 53.08 14.36
C SER A 236 -45.80 51.57 14.17
N THR A 237 -45.04 51.19 13.15
CA THR A 237 -44.60 49.82 12.89
C THR A 237 -43.17 49.80 12.36
N GLN A 238 -42.42 48.76 12.72
CA GLN A 238 -41.09 48.46 12.20
C GLN A 238 -41.12 47.37 11.11
N THR A 239 -42.31 46.95 10.64
CA THR A 239 -42.44 45.92 9.59
C THR A 239 -42.22 46.49 8.19
N ARG A 240 -42.27 47.80 7.96
CA ARG A 240 -41.91 48.36 6.64
C ARG A 240 -40.39 48.40 6.42
N GLY A 241 -39.65 48.24 7.49
CA GLY A 241 -38.21 48.44 7.60
C GLY A 241 -37.97 48.84 9.05
N VAL A 242 -36.91 48.34 9.64
CA VAL A 242 -36.53 48.68 11.01
C VAL A 242 -35.65 49.93 10.94
N ALA A 243 -35.87 50.87 11.85
CA ALA A 243 -35.05 52.08 11.92
C ALA A 243 -33.57 51.75 12.12
N VAL A 244 -32.69 52.52 11.46
CA VAL A 244 -31.23 52.32 11.57
C VAL A 244 -30.75 52.45 13.03
N ASP A 245 -31.38 53.32 13.81
CA ASP A 245 -31.08 53.51 15.23
C ASP A 245 -31.27 52.23 16.04
N LEU A 246 -32.30 51.44 15.73
CA LEU A 246 -32.57 50.17 16.38
C LEU A 246 -31.57 49.10 15.94
N MET A 247 -31.15 49.09 14.67
CA MET A 247 -30.09 48.20 14.19
C MET A 247 -28.76 48.48 14.89
N ILE A 248 -28.40 49.77 15.04
CA ILE A 248 -27.18 50.21 15.72
C ILE A 248 -27.26 49.89 17.22
N ASP A 249 -28.39 50.16 17.88
CA ASP A 249 -28.58 49.83 19.30
C ASP A 249 -28.42 48.33 19.54
N LEU A 250 -29.02 47.48 18.69
CA LEU A 250 -28.85 46.03 18.78
C LEU A 250 -27.37 45.63 18.65
N ALA A 251 -26.70 46.10 17.60
CA ALA A 251 -25.30 45.79 17.33
C ALA A 251 -24.38 46.22 18.49
N ASN A 252 -24.61 47.40 19.06
CA ASN A 252 -23.91 47.91 20.23
C ASN A 252 -24.12 47.02 21.47
N ARG A 253 -25.37 46.65 21.77
CA ARG A 253 -25.73 45.84 22.95
C ARG A 253 -25.12 44.45 22.92
N ILE A 254 -25.12 43.79 21.76
CA ILE A 254 -24.55 42.44 21.64
C ILE A 254 -23.04 42.46 21.35
N GLY A 255 -22.51 43.62 20.96
CA GLY A 255 -21.13 43.77 20.57
C GLY A 255 -20.79 43.06 19.26
N ALA A 256 -21.57 43.32 18.22
CA ALA A 256 -21.36 42.80 16.87
C ALA A 256 -21.17 43.93 15.85
N ASP A 257 -20.49 43.62 14.76
CA ASP A 257 -20.32 44.49 13.62
C ASP A 257 -21.58 44.41 12.73
N PRO A 258 -22.30 45.53 12.49
CA PRO A 258 -23.47 45.52 11.63
C PRO A 258 -23.09 45.41 10.15
N TRP A 259 -23.88 44.64 9.38
CA TRP A 259 -23.81 44.55 7.94
C TRP A 259 -25.10 45.08 7.33
N PHE A 260 -24.95 46.20 6.62
CA PHE A 260 -26.03 46.96 6.00
C PHE A 260 -26.07 46.76 4.49
N ASN A 261 -27.28 46.60 3.97
CA ASN A 261 -27.57 46.43 2.56
C ASN A 261 -28.32 47.66 2.04
N MET A 262 -27.61 48.55 1.36
CA MET A 262 -28.20 49.80 0.86
C MET A 262 -29.30 49.49 -0.17
N PRO A 263 -30.51 50.10 -0.06
CA PRO A 263 -31.58 49.90 -1.02
C PRO A 263 -31.14 50.16 -2.46
N HIS A 264 -31.56 49.32 -3.39
CA HIS A 264 -31.13 49.40 -4.79
C HIS A 264 -31.51 50.71 -5.50
N GLN A 265 -32.54 51.42 -5.02
CA GLN A 265 -33.02 52.69 -5.55
C GLN A 265 -32.65 53.90 -4.68
N ALA A 266 -31.88 53.70 -3.60
CA ALA A 266 -31.47 54.78 -2.72
C ALA A 266 -30.62 55.83 -3.46
N ASP A 267 -31.01 57.09 -3.30
CA ASP A 267 -30.21 58.22 -3.75
C ASP A 267 -28.99 58.45 -2.85
N ASP A 268 -28.12 59.37 -3.27
CA ASP A 268 -26.87 59.64 -2.54
C ASP A 268 -27.12 60.26 -1.16
N GLU A 269 -28.20 61.03 -0.98
CA GLU A 269 -28.51 61.64 0.32
C GLU A 269 -29.04 60.61 1.31
N PHE A 270 -29.82 59.62 0.86
CA PHE A 270 -30.16 58.45 1.67
C PHE A 270 -28.90 57.76 2.18
N VAL A 271 -27.97 57.44 1.27
CA VAL A 271 -26.72 56.72 1.62
C VAL A 271 -25.90 57.56 2.60
N ARG A 272 -25.82 58.88 2.38
CA ARG A 272 -25.08 59.81 3.23
C ARG A 272 -25.67 59.95 4.62
N SER A 273 -26.99 60.13 4.72
CA SER A 273 -27.70 60.23 5.99
C SER A 273 -27.63 58.92 6.78
N PHE A 274 -27.71 57.77 6.10
CA PHE A 274 -27.50 56.47 6.73
C PHE A 274 -26.07 56.33 7.28
N ALA A 275 -25.06 56.69 6.49
CA ALA A 275 -23.65 56.64 6.89
C ALA A 275 -23.38 57.53 8.13
N ARG A 276 -23.95 58.74 8.17
CA ARG A 276 -23.87 59.65 9.33
C ARG A 276 -24.48 59.04 10.59
N ALA A 277 -25.69 58.47 10.49
CA ALA A 277 -26.34 57.83 11.62
C ALA A 277 -25.47 56.69 12.19
N VAL A 278 -24.85 55.88 11.33
CA VAL A 278 -23.96 54.79 11.75
C VAL A 278 -22.67 55.32 12.35
N ARG A 279 -22.00 56.29 11.71
CA ARG A 279 -20.77 56.92 12.24
C ARG A 279 -20.98 57.45 13.65
N ASP A 280 -22.07 58.19 13.85
CA ASP A 280 -22.31 58.95 15.07
C ASP A 280 -22.76 58.06 16.25
N LYS A 281 -23.41 56.92 15.98
CA LYS A 281 -24.05 56.09 17.03
C LYS A 281 -23.44 54.70 17.19
N LEU A 282 -22.74 54.16 16.19
CA LEU A 282 -22.09 52.86 16.30
C LEU A 282 -20.86 52.96 17.21
N ALA A 283 -20.70 52.01 18.14
CA ALA A 283 -19.61 52.02 19.10
C ALA A 283 -18.22 52.11 18.41
N PRO A 284 -17.27 52.93 18.92
CA PRO A 284 -16.00 53.23 18.24
C PRO A 284 -15.12 52.02 17.86
N GLY A 285 -15.25 50.89 18.55
CA GLY A 285 -14.50 49.66 18.26
C GLY A 285 -15.17 48.71 17.26
N ARG A 286 -16.27 49.12 16.62
CA ARG A 286 -17.07 48.29 15.70
C ARG A 286 -16.90 48.71 14.26
N LYS A 287 -17.01 47.73 13.36
CA LYS A 287 -16.96 47.95 11.92
C LYS A 287 -18.36 47.90 11.30
N ALA A 288 -18.62 48.73 10.30
CA ALA A 288 -19.81 48.66 9.46
C ALA A 288 -19.47 47.98 8.13
N TYR A 289 -20.14 46.87 7.83
CA TYR A 289 -20.08 46.21 6.53
C TYR A 289 -21.10 46.86 5.61
N ILE A 290 -20.67 47.29 4.43
CA ILE A 290 -21.47 48.05 3.47
C ILE A 290 -21.60 47.23 2.19
N GLU A 291 -22.83 46.89 1.81
CA GLU A 291 -23.13 46.15 0.59
C GLU A 291 -24.22 46.90 -0.22
N TYR A 292 -24.06 46.96 -1.55
CA TYR A 292 -25.11 47.49 -2.42
C TYR A 292 -26.17 46.40 -2.69
N SER A 293 -27.35 46.57 -2.10
CA SER A 293 -28.50 45.66 -2.21
C SER A 293 -28.17 44.20 -1.81
N ASN A 294 -28.97 43.24 -2.30
CA ASN A 294 -28.81 41.81 -2.07
C ASN A 294 -29.02 41.05 -3.39
N GLU A 295 -28.15 40.08 -3.68
CA GLU A 295 -28.21 39.18 -4.83
C GLU A 295 -28.68 39.82 -6.14
N LEU A 296 -28.00 40.88 -6.59
CA LEU A 296 -28.31 41.63 -7.81
C LEU A 296 -28.24 40.79 -9.11
N TRP A 297 -27.84 39.53 -9.00
CA TRP A 297 -27.80 38.53 -10.05
C TRP A 297 -29.04 37.61 -10.06
N ASN A 298 -29.80 37.52 -8.96
CA ASN A 298 -30.89 36.56 -8.78
C ASN A 298 -32.15 36.99 -9.53
N SER A 299 -32.69 36.12 -10.38
CA SER A 299 -33.83 36.43 -11.26
C SER A 299 -35.16 35.86 -10.78
N ALA A 300 -35.22 35.33 -9.56
CA ALA A 300 -36.49 34.95 -8.96
C ALA A 300 -37.41 36.16 -8.80
N TYR A 301 -38.73 35.93 -8.86
CA TYR A 301 -39.75 36.99 -8.85
C TYR A 301 -39.65 37.94 -7.64
N ALA A 302 -39.13 37.46 -6.52
CA ALA A 302 -38.93 38.26 -5.30
C ALA A 302 -37.78 39.29 -5.40
N PHE A 303 -36.90 39.20 -6.41
CA PHE A 303 -35.69 40.01 -6.52
C PHE A 303 -35.84 41.12 -7.58
N GLN A 304 -36.80 42.03 -7.37
CA GLN A 304 -37.10 43.14 -8.30
C GLN A 304 -35.92 44.11 -8.49
N GLN A 305 -34.95 44.10 -7.58
CA GLN A 305 -33.70 44.85 -7.72
C GLN A 305 -32.85 44.38 -8.91
N THR A 306 -32.97 43.12 -9.31
CA THR A 306 -32.17 42.54 -10.39
C THR A 306 -32.54 43.09 -11.77
N PRO A 307 -33.82 43.08 -12.23
CA PRO A 307 -34.18 43.77 -13.46
C PRO A 307 -33.92 45.27 -13.40
N TRP A 308 -34.02 45.91 -12.23
CA TRP A 308 -33.66 47.32 -12.05
C TRP A 308 -32.20 47.62 -12.40
N VAL A 309 -31.25 46.90 -11.80
CA VAL A 309 -29.82 47.16 -12.07
C VAL A 309 -29.43 46.84 -13.51
N ARG A 310 -30.07 45.85 -14.14
CA ARG A 310 -29.88 45.57 -15.57
C ARG A 310 -30.36 46.74 -16.42
N GLY A 311 -31.57 47.25 -16.14
CA GLY A 311 -32.12 48.41 -16.83
C GLY A 311 -31.20 49.63 -16.69
N LYS A 312 -30.71 49.91 -15.48
CA LYS A 312 -29.74 50.99 -15.24
C LYS A 312 -28.42 50.80 -15.97
N GLY A 313 -27.88 49.59 -15.97
CA GLY A 313 -26.69 49.28 -16.74
C GLY A 313 -26.86 49.49 -18.24
N GLN A 314 -28.04 49.16 -18.78
CA GLN A 314 -28.35 49.36 -20.20
C GLN A 314 -28.59 50.84 -20.53
N GLU A 315 -29.30 51.58 -19.68
CA GLU A 315 -29.51 53.03 -19.78
C GLU A 315 -28.17 53.79 -19.88
N LEU A 316 -27.19 53.36 -19.08
CA LEU A 316 -25.85 53.93 -19.06
C LEU A 316 -24.90 53.36 -20.13
N GLY A 317 -25.37 52.43 -20.98
CA GLY A 317 -24.58 51.83 -22.04
C GLY A 317 -23.37 51.00 -21.56
N LEU A 318 -23.45 50.41 -20.35
CA LEU A 318 -22.31 49.71 -19.74
C LEU A 318 -21.98 48.38 -20.44
N ALA A 319 -22.97 47.73 -21.06
CA ALA A 319 -22.81 46.59 -21.96
C ALA A 319 -24.10 46.37 -22.78
N THR A 320 -24.00 45.63 -23.88
CA THR A 320 -25.16 45.23 -24.69
C THR A 320 -26.00 44.15 -24.00
N GLU A 321 -25.35 43.14 -23.43
CA GLU A 321 -26.01 42.05 -22.73
C GLU A 321 -26.57 42.52 -21.38
N PRO A 322 -27.88 42.38 -21.11
CA PRO A 322 -28.52 42.92 -19.90
C PRO A 322 -27.85 42.46 -18.59
N TRP A 323 -27.41 41.20 -18.55
CA TRP A 323 -26.76 40.60 -17.37
C TRP A 323 -25.42 41.22 -17.06
N VAL A 324 -24.57 41.40 -18.09
CA VAL A 324 -23.27 42.05 -17.96
C VAL A 324 -23.45 43.53 -17.63
N ALA A 325 -24.44 44.18 -18.25
CA ALA A 325 -24.77 45.58 -17.95
C ALA A 325 -25.15 45.76 -16.47
N GLY A 326 -25.98 44.87 -15.93
CA GLY A 326 -26.35 44.87 -14.52
C GLY A 326 -25.17 44.64 -13.56
N GLN A 327 -24.28 43.68 -13.87
CA GLN A 327 -23.06 43.44 -13.07
C GLN A 327 -22.11 44.64 -13.07
N ARG A 328 -21.95 45.30 -14.23
CA ARG A 328 -21.14 46.51 -14.34
C ARG A 328 -21.76 47.70 -13.61
N TYR A 329 -23.10 47.81 -13.63
CA TYR A 329 -23.81 48.81 -12.84
C TYR A 329 -23.68 48.55 -11.35
N GLN A 330 -23.78 47.29 -10.91
CA GLN A 330 -23.51 46.89 -9.54
C GLN A 330 -22.10 47.34 -9.12
N ALA A 331 -21.07 47.05 -9.93
CA ALA A 331 -19.71 47.45 -9.64
C ALA A 331 -19.59 48.99 -9.49
N LEU A 332 -20.12 49.73 -10.47
CA LEU A 332 -20.13 51.20 -10.46
C LEU A 332 -20.80 51.75 -9.20
N ARG A 333 -22.04 51.35 -8.94
CA ARG A 333 -22.85 51.89 -7.85
C ARG A 333 -22.32 51.48 -6.47
N SER A 334 -21.72 50.30 -6.35
CA SER A 334 -21.05 49.89 -5.11
C SER A 334 -19.89 50.83 -4.78
N VAL A 335 -19.04 51.15 -5.77
CA VAL A 335 -17.90 52.07 -5.57
C VAL A 335 -18.37 53.48 -5.19
N GLU A 336 -19.41 54.00 -5.85
CA GLU A 336 -20.01 55.30 -5.50
C GLU A 336 -20.51 55.32 -4.04
N ILE A 337 -21.22 54.27 -3.61
CA ILE A 337 -21.68 54.12 -2.23
C ILE A 337 -20.48 54.09 -1.27
N PHE A 338 -19.43 53.30 -1.57
CA PHE A 338 -18.24 53.23 -0.72
C PHE A 338 -17.53 54.58 -0.60
N GLN A 339 -17.51 55.38 -1.67
CA GLN A 339 -16.96 56.74 -1.64
C GLN A 339 -17.75 57.65 -0.70
N ILE A 340 -19.09 57.64 -0.77
CA ILE A 340 -19.95 58.41 0.16
C ILE A 340 -19.67 58.02 1.62
N TRP A 341 -19.58 56.73 1.91
CA TRP A 341 -19.26 56.26 3.26
C TRP A 341 -17.85 56.66 3.70
N ASN A 342 -16.86 56.59 2.81
CA ASN A 342 -15.50 57.06 3.10
C ASN A 342 -15.45 58.56 3.39
N GLU A 343 -16.20 59.38 2.65
CA GLU A 343 -16.32 60.82 2.89
C GLU A 343 -16.91 61.12 4.28
N GLU A 344 -18.00 60.44 4.64
CA GLU A 344 -18.67 60.68 5.92
C GLU A 344 -17.85 60.19 7.12
N PHE A 345 -17.11 59.08 6.99
CA PHE A 345 -16.25 58.56 8.07
C PHE A 345 -14.87 59.24 8.11
N GLY A 346 -14.42 59.88 7.04
CA GLY A 346 -13.13 60.58 6.97
C GLY A 346 -11.97 59.69 7.39
N ALA A 347 -11.18 60.15 8.38
CA ALA A 347 -10.01 59.43 8.87
C ALA A 347 -10.34 58.06 9.52
N GLU A 348 -11.57 57.86 9.98
CA GLU A 348 -12.00 56.60 10.60
C GLU A 348 -12.33 55.51 9.56
N ALA A 349 -12.48 55.87 8.28
CA ALA A 349 -12.94 54.97 7.23
C ALA A 349 -12.05 53.72 7.06
N GLY A 350 -10.74 53.84 7.29
CA GLY A 350 -9.79 52.71 7.19
C GLY A 350 -9.92 51.68 8.31
N THR A 351 -10.49 52.05 9.46
CA THR A 351 -10.59 51.16 10.63
C THR A 351 -12.03 50.76 10.96
N ARG A 352 -13.02 51.53 10.51
CA ARG A 352 -14.44 51.37 10.85
C ARG A 352 -15.30 50.80 9.72
N LEU A 353 -14.79 50.68 8.49
CA LEU A 353 -15.60 50.22 7.35
C LEU A 353 -15.08 48.92 6.76
N VAL A 354 -15.99 48.10 6.24
CA VAL A 354 -15.71 46.96 5.36
C VAL A 354 -16.61 47.09 4.14
N ARG A 355 -16.01 47.31 2.97
CA ARG A 355 -16.68 47.52 1.69
C ARG A 355 -16.85 46.18 1.00
N VAL A 356 -18.10 45.76 0.79
CA VAL A 356 -18.44 44.39 0.43
C VAL A 356 -19.03 44.30 -0.97
N ALA A 357 -18.43 43.47 -1.82
CA ALA A 357 -18.99 43.09 -3.12
C ALA A 357 -19.73 41.76 -3.04
N GLY A 358 -21.07 41.79 -2.98
CA GLY A 358 -21.92 40.59 -2.99
C GLY A 358 -22.02 39.95 -4.38
N VAL A 359 -21.67 38.66 -4.51
CA VAL A 359 -21.56 37.96 -5.81
C VAL A 359 -22.13 36.53 -5.75
N GLN A 360 -22.30 35.90 -6.91
CA GLN A 360 -22.92 34.57 -7.01
C GLN A 360 -21.94 33.42 -6.74
N SER A 361 -22.20 32.60 -5.71
CA SER A 361 -21.35 31.44 -5.34
C SER A 361 -21.24 30.37 -6.42
N GLY A 362 -22.31 30.18 -7.19
CA GLY A 362 -22.36 29.18 -8.26
C GLY A 362 -21.57 29.59 -9.51
N ASN A 363 -21.19 30.86 -9.65
CA ASN A 363 -20.55 31.38 -10.85
C ASN A 363 -19.48 32.44 -10.53
N VAL A 364 -18.23 31.98 -10.40
CA VAL A 364 -17.07 32.84 -10.15
C VAL A 364 -16.81 33.85 -11.28
N GLY A 365 -17.34 33.62 -12.48
CA GLY A 365 -17.26 34.58 -13.58
C GLY A 365 -18.01 35.89 -13.28
N VAL A 366 -19.18 35.79 -12.64
CA VAL A 366 -19.94 36.98 -12.19
C VAL A 366 -19.12 37.79 -11.20
N ALA A 367 -18.45 37.10 -10.27
CA ALA A 367 -17.58 37.73 -9.30
C ALA A 367 -16.40 38.46 -9.95
N HIS A 368 -15.74 37.80 -10.91
CA HIS A 368 -14.65 38.40 -11.68
C HIS A 368 -15.11 39.64 -12.45
N ASP A 369 -16.27 39.60 -13.10
CA ASP A 369 -16.78 40.71 -13.92
C ASP A 369 -17.14 41.93 -13.08
N VAL A 370 -17.74 41.73 -11.90
CA VAL A 370 -18.01 42.82 -10.95
C VAL A 370 -16.71 43.45 -10.44
N LEU A 371 -15.73 42.64 -10.02
CA LEU A 371 -14.49 43.14 -9.41
C LEU A 371 -13.52 43.79 -10.41
N SER A 372 -13.46 43.27 -11.63
CA SER A 372 -12.54 43.79 -12.67
C SER A 372 -13.07 45.03 -13.38
N TYR A 373 -14.40 45.24 -13.40
CA TYR A 373 -14.98 46.37 -14.09
C TYR A 373 -14.52 47.70 -13.45
N ARG A 374 -13.78 48.49 -14.24
CA ARG A 374 -13.17 49.76 -13.80
C ARG A 374 -12.40 49.64 -12.49
N ASN A 375 -11.71 48.50 -12.30
CA ASN A 375 -10.92 48.21 -11.10
C ASN A 375 -11.71 48.33 -9.79
N ALA A 376 -12.99 47.95 -9.76
CA ALA A 376 -13.79 48.01 -8.54
C ALA A 376 -13.14 47.30 -7.34
N HIS A 377 -12.34 46.25 -7.59
CA HIS A 377 -11.55 45.56 -6.56
C HIS A 377 -10.61 46.48 -5.75
N GLU A 378 -10.13 47.60 -6.29
CA GLU A 378 -9.30 48.57 -5.55
C GLU A 378 -10.09 49.34 -4.46
N HIS A 379 -11.41 49.25 -4.48
CA HIS A 379 -12.32 49.93 -3.55
C HIS A 379 -13.14 48.96 -2.68
N VAL A 380 -12.87 47.66 -2.80
CA VAL A 380 -13.56 46.58 -2.09
C VAL A 380 -12.59 46.02 -1.04
N ASP A 381 -13.08 45.70 0.14
CA ASP A 381 -12.29 45.03 1.19
C ASP A 381 -12.60 43.52 1.25
N ALA A 382 -13.84 43.15 0.88
CA ALA A 382 -14.29 41.76 0.90
C ALA A 382 -15.22 41.40 -0.26
N ILE A 383 -15.04 40.19 -0.80
CA ILE A 383 -16.02 39.53 -1.67
C ILE A 383 -16.96 38.69 -0.82
N ALA A 384 -18.26 38.85 -1.02
CA ALA A 384 -19.28 38.10 -0.27
C ALA A 384 -20.02 37.10 -1.17
N VAL A 385 -20.13 35.87 -0.71
CA VAL A 385 -20.84 34.77 -1.40
C VAL A 385 -21.92 34.16 -0.51
N ALA A 386 -22.81 33.35 -1.08
CA ALA A 386 -23.72 32.47 -0.33
C ALA A 386 -23.39 30.98 -0.56
N PRO A 387 -22.41 30.39 0.14
CA PRO A 387 -21.89 29.06 -0.20
C PRO A 387 -22.76 27.93 0.39
N TYR A 388 -24.03 27.88 0.01
CA TYR A 388 -24.95 26.85 0.49
C TYR A 388 -24.43 25.44 0.19
N PHE A 389 -24.64 24.51 1.13
CA PHE A 389 -24.68 23.10 0.77
C PHE A 389 -26.11 22.74 0.39
N ASP A 390 -26.31 22.50 -0.90
CA ASP A 390 -27.59 22.30 -1.56
C ASP A 390 -28.11 20.86 -1.45
N CYS A 391 -27.32 19.96 -0.85
CA CYS A 391 -27.58 18.53 -0.77
C CYS A 391 -27.84 17.87 -2.14
N GLY A 392 -27.23 18.43 -3.20
CA GLY A 392 -27.29 17.91 -4.55
C GLY A 392 -26.54 16.59 -4.70
N ASP A 393 -27.14 15.63 -5.40
CA ASP A 393 -26.56 14.30 -5.60
C ASP A 393 -27.10 13.61 -6.87
N GLN A 394 -26.53 12.45 -7.21
CA GLN A 394 -27.03 11.56 -8.26
C GLN A 394 -28.27 10.80 -7.77
N TRP A 395 -29.42 11.49 -7.82
CA TRP A 395 -30.68 10.96 -7.30
C TRP A 395 -31.31 9.88 -8.17
N ILE A 396 -31.22 10.02 -9.49
CA ILE A 396 -31.85 9.14 -10.48
C ILE A 396 -30.92 7.97 -10.78
N PRO A 397 -31.35 6.70 -10.61
CA PRO A 397 -30.53 5.54 -10.96
C PRO A 397 -30.09 5.58 -12.44
N GLY A 398 -28.78 5.51 -12.69
CA GLY A 398 -28.21 5.53 -14.03
C GLY A 398 -28.04 6.93 -14.65
N ASP A 399 -28.47 8.01 -14.00
CA ASP A 399 -28.11 9.39 -14.38
C ASP A 399 -26.87 9.83 -13.61
N SER A 400 -25.88 10.36 -14.32
CA SER A 400 -24.64 10.86 -13.72
C SER A 400 -24.73 12.32 -13.26
N ARG A 401 -25.80 13.03 -13.60
CA ARG A 401 -26.01 14.42 -13.21
C ARG A 401 -26.35 14.52 -11.73
N SER A 402 -25.75 15.52 -11.08
CA SER A 402 -26.15 15.94 -9.74
C SER A 402 -27.38 16.85 -9.85
N TYR A 403 -28.41 16.56 -9.06
CA TYR A 403 -29.61 17.38 -8.99
C TYR A 403 -29.84 17.89 -7.59
N PHE A 404 -30.31 19.13 -7.51
CA PHE A 404 -30.88 19.71 -6.31
C PHE A 404 -32.08 18.87 -5.82
N PRO A 405 -32.14 18.45 -4.54
CA PRO A 405 -33.19 17.55 -4.05
C PRO A 405 -34.59 18.18 -4.09
N GLY A 406 -34.68 19.51 -4.13
CA GLY A 406 -35.93 20.24 -4.30
C GLY A 406 -36.46 20.30 -5.74
N HIS A 407 -35.75 19.73 -6.72
CA HIS A 407 -36.16 19.79 -8.12
C HIS A 407 -37.25 18.73 -8.42
N PRO A 408 -38.33 19.06 -9.16
CA PRO A 408 -39.48 18.17 -9.36
C PRO A 408 -39.12 16.84 -10.03
N THR A 409 -38.12 16.84 -10.93
CA THR A 409 -37.62 15.62 -11.59
C THR A 409 -37.06 14.58 -10.62
N VAL A 410 -36.51 15.00 -9.48
CA VAL A 410 -35.86 14.09 -8.52
C VAL A 410 -36.63 13.92 -7.22
N ALA A 411 -37.62 14.77 -6.96
CA ALA A 411 -38.45 14.72 -5.75
C ALA A 411 -38.99 13.31 -5.40
N PRO A 412 -39.45 12.47 -6.35
CA PRO A 412 -39.85 11.10 -6.03
C PRO A 412 -38.72 10.24 -5.44
N TYR A 413 -37.52 10.28 -6.03
CA TYR A 413 -36.34 9.52 -5.58
C TYR A 413 -35.78 10.03 -4.25
N VAL A 414 -35.87 11.34 -4.03
CA VAL A 414 -35.49 11.99 -2.76
C VAL A 414 -36.41 11.50 -1.65
N LYS A 415 -37.74 11.49 -1.90
CA LYS A 415 -38.74 10.95 -0.97
C LYS A 415 -38.54 9.47 -0.67
N GLU A 416 -38.27 8.66 -1.69
CA GLU A 416 -37.98 7.23 -1.53
C GLU A 416 -36.71 6.98 -0.69
N GLY A 417 -35.67 7.81 -0.87
CA GLY A 417 -34.42 7.70 -0.12
C GLY A 417 -34.52 8.10 1.36
N GLY A 418 -35.55 8.86 1.73
CA GLY A 418 -35.79 9.32 3.10
C GLY A 418 -34.67 10.20 3.68
N VAL A 419 -34.74 10.42 4.99
CA VAL A 419 -33.83 11.32 5.72
C VAL A 419 -32.38 10.85 5.65
N ASP A 420 -32.14 9.53 5.70
CA ASP A 420 -30.79 8.96 5.66
C ASP A 420 -30.06 9.31 4.36
N ARG A 421 -30.68 9.04 3.20
CA ARG A 421 -30.06 9.33 1.90
C ARG A 421 -29.89 10.83 1.71
N LEU A 422 -30.86 11.64 2.13
CA LEU A 422 -30.78 13.10 2.05
C LEU A 422 -29.63 13.68 2.87
N LEU A 423 -29.44 13.25 4.11
CA LEU A 423 -28.33 13.75 4.92
C LEU A 423 -26.96 13.27 4.42
N GLN A 424 -26.88 12.10 3.81
CA GLN A 424 -25.67 11.66 3.09
C GLN A 424 -25.38 12.54 1.85
N ALA A 425 -26.42 12.92 1.10
CA ALA A 425 -26.29 13.85 -0.03
C ALA A 425 -25.83 15.24 0.44
N CYS A 426 -26.37 15.75 1.56
CA CYS A 426 -25.88 16.98 2.19
C CYS A 426 -24.39 16.90 2.55
N GLN A 427 -23.95 15.78 3.15
CA GLN A 427 -22.55 15.59 3.48
C GLN A 427 -21.65 15.62 2.23
N ARG A 428 -22.05 14.93 1.14
CA ARG A 428 -21.32 14.99 -0.13
C ARG A 428 -21.29 16.40 -0.72
N SER A 429 -22.40 17.13 -0.67
CA SER A 429 -22.48 18.52 -1.13
C SER A 429 -21.54 19.42 -0.34
N ILE A 430 -21.38 19.23 0.98
CA ILE A 430 -20.39 19.95 1.79
C ILE A 430 -18.96 19.60 1.35
N ASP A 431 -18.64 18.30 1.25
CA ASP A 431 -17.28 17.81 1.01
C ASP A 431 -16.77 18.14 -0.40
N VAL A 432 -17.67 18.27 -1.37
CA VAL A 432 -17.34 18.48 -2.78
C VAL A 432 -17.88 19.82 -3.30
N GLY A 433 -19.19 20.01 -3.31
CA GLY A 433 -19.85 21.15 -3.98
C GLY A 433 -19.55 22.50 -3.32
N ALA A 434 -19.94 22.67 -2.06
CA ALA A 434 -19.69 23.89 -1.30
C ALA A 434 -18.18 24.15 -1.15
N ARG A 435 -17.39 23.10 -0.92
CA ARG A 435 -15.92 23.19 -0.84
C ARG A 435 -15.30 23.80 -2.10
N ASP A 436 -15.69 23.29 -3.26
CA ASP A 436 -15.20 23.75 -4.57
C ASP A 436 -15.63 25.19 -4.86
N GLN A 437 -16.88 25.56 -4.52
CA GLN A 437 -17.34 26.95 -4.63
C GLN A 437 -16.52 27.90 -3.74
N ILE A 438 -16.27 27.53 -2.48
CA ILE A 438 -15.45 28.32 -1.55
C ILE A 438 -14.03 28.50 -2.10
N LEU A 439 -13.38 27.41 -2.54
CA LEU A 439 -12.01 27.45 -3.06
C LEU A 439 -11.88 28.34 -4.31
N ARG A 440 -12.82 28.30 -5.24
CA ARG A 440 -12.79 29.15 -6.44
C ARG A 440 -12.91 30.64 -6.08
N HIS A 441 -13.80 30.99 -5.16
CA HIS A 441 -13.96 32.38 -4.73
C HIS A 441 -12.80 32.84 -3.86
N LYS A 442 -12.23 31.94 -3.04
CA LYS A 442 -11.03 32.23 -2.26
C LYS A 442 -9.83 32.54 -3.16
N ALA A 443 -9.64 31.76 -4.22
CA ALA A 443 -8.60 32.02 -5.21
C ALA A 443 -8.77 33.38 -5.90
N LEU A 444 -10.01 33.75 -6.24
CA LEU A 444 -10.31 35.07 -6.81
C LEU A 444 -10.09 36.21 -5.79
N ALA A 445 -10.48 36.01 -4.54
CA ALA A 445 -10.24 36.96 -3.46
C ALA A 445 -8.74 37.19 -3.27
N ASP A 446 -7.95 36.12 -3.21
CA ASP A 446 -6.49 36.16 -3.07
C ASP A 446 -5.80 36.84 -4.26
N GLN A 447 -6.32 36.66 -5.47
CA GLN A 447 -5.82 37.34 -6.67
C GLN A 447 -5.88 38.86 -6.52
N TYR A 448 -6.90 39.39 -5.85
CA TYR A 448 -7.11 40.82 -5.65
C TYR A 448 -6.73 41.32 -4.24
N GLY A 449 -6.22 40.44 -3.36
CA GLY A 449 -5.88 40.80 -1.97
C GLY A 449 -7.10 41.08 -1.08
N LEU A 450 -8.26 40.48 -1.40
CA LEU A 450 -9.53 40.69 -0.71
C LEU A 450 -9.82 39.59 0.32
N SER A 451 -10.63 39.90 1.33
CA SER A 451 -11.20 38.88 2.20
C SER A 451 -12.36 38.15 1.52
N LEU A 452 -12.50 36.84 1.74
CA LEU A 452 -13.71 36.09 1.37
C LEU A 452 -14.66 36.03 2.58
N VAL A 453 -15.87 36.56 2.44
CA VAL A 453 -16.92 36.50 3.46
C VAL A 453 -18.17 35.81 2.92
N ALA A 454 -19.09 35.38 3.79
CA ALA A 454 -20.37 34.83 3.38
C ALA A 454 -21.53 35.71 3.87
N TYR A 455 -22.38 36.17 2.96
CA TYR A 455 -23.57 36.96 3.28
C TYR A 455 -24.75 36.09 3.72
N GLU A 456 -24.77 34.84 3.26
CA GLU A 456 -25.73 33.81 3.65
C GLU A 456 -25.04 32.44 3.62
N ALA A 457 -25.34 31.56 4.57
CA ALA A 457 -24.68 30.27 4.64
C ALA A 457 -25.53 29.21 5.34
N GLY A 458 -25.24 27.95 5.03
CA GLY A 458 -25.88 26.79 5.61
C GLY A 458 -26.51 25.88 4.57
N GLN A 459 -27.54 25.16 5.00
CA GLN A 459 -28.28 24.22 4.17
C GLN A 459 -29.26 24.96 3.25
N HIS A 460 -29.49 24.45 2.04
CA HIS A 460 -30.55 24.95 1.14
C HIS A 460 -31.52 23.82 0.76
N LEU A 461 -32.47 23.47 1.64
CA LEU A 461 -33.51 22.45 1.41
C LEU A 461 -34.86 23.16 1.30
N ALA A 462 -35.26 23.42 0.07
CA ALA A 462 -36.53 24.01 -0.30
C ALA A 462 -36.98 23.41 -1.64
N GLY A 463 -38.28 23.31 -1.89
CA GLY A 463 -38.79 22.91 -3.22
C GLY A 463 -38.63 24.05 -4.21
N ILE A 464 -38.45 23.72 -5.50
CA ILE A 464 -38.40 24.71 -6.60
C ILE A 464 -39.26 24.24 -7.77
N LEU A 465 -39.60 25.17 -8.67
CA LEU A 465 -40.27 24.87 -9.94
C LEU A 465 -41.58 24.07 -9.77
N GLY A 466 -42.35 24.37 -8.72
CA GLY A 466 -43.60 23.72 -8.38
C GLY A 466 -43.48 22.64 -7.29
N ALA A 467 -42.28 22.08 -7.09
CA ALA A 467 -42.04 21.06 -6.05
C ALA A 467 -42.15 21.62 -4.63
N GLU A 468 -42.11 22.94 -4.45
CA GLU A 468 -42.47 23.59 -3.18
C GLU A 468 -43.89 23.24 -2.74
N ASN A 469 -44.81 22.91 -3.65
CA ASN A 469 -46.17 22.52 -3.31
C ASN A 469 -46.31 21.01 -3.02
N ASP A 470 -45.21 20.28 -2.87
CA ASP A 470 -45.19 18.89 -2.42
C ASP A 470 -45.02 18.81 -0.90
N ASP A 471 -46.14 18.58 -0.20
CA ASP A 471 -46.18 18.52 1.27
C ASP A 471 -45.30 17.40 1.83
N ALA A 472 -45.19 16.27 1.14
CA ALA A 472 -44.37 15.15 1.59
C ALA A 472 -42.86 15.47 1.48
N LEU A 473 -42.47 16.19 0.42
CA LEU A 473 -41.10 16.68 0.28
C LEU A 473 -40.77 17.74 1.34
N THR A 474 -41.69 18.67 1.59
CA THR A 474 -41.57 19.68 2.65
C THR A 474 -41.42 19.03 4.03
N ALA A 475 -42.24 18.02 4.33
CA ALA A 475 -42.14 17.25 5.57
C ALA A 475 -40.80 16.52 5.70
N LEU A 476 -40.28 15.96 4.60
CA LEU A 476 -38.97 15.31 4.58
C LEU A 476 -37.82 16.29 4.87
N PHE A 477 -37.84 17.48 4.26
CA PHE A 477 -36.85 18.52 4.52
C PHE A 477 -36.91 19.01 5.97
N GLY A 478 -38.11 19.14 6.53
CA GLY A 478 -38.28 19.44 7.94
C GLY A 478 -37.72 18.34 8.85
N ALA A 479 -38.00 17.08 8.54
CA ALA A 479 -37.46 15.94 9.29
C ALA A 479 -35.92 15.88 9.22
N ALA A 480 -35.32 16.19 8.07
CA ALA A 480 -33.87 16.26 7.91
C ALA A 480 -33.25 17.40 8.74
N ASN A 481 -33.88 18.58 8.78
CA ASN A 481 -33.39 19.71 9.58
C ASN A 481 -33.47 19.46 11.09
N ARG A 482 -34.48 18.71 11.57
CA ARG A 482 -34.63 18.31 12.98
C ARG A 482 -33.74 17.13 13.38
N HIS A 483 -33.21 16.39 12.42
CA HIS A 483 -32.39 15.21 12.68
C HIS A 483 -31.03 15.60 13.30
N ARG A 484 -30.58 14.88 14.33
CA ARG A 484 -29.32 15.17 15.05
C ARG A 484 -28.09 15.37 14.15
N ARG A 485 -27.96 14.55 13.08
CA ARG A 485 -26.87 14.69 12.08
C ARG A 485 -26.81 16.06 11.39
N MET A 486 -27.89 16.85 11.38
CA MET A 486 -27.84 18.22 10.84
C MET A 486 -26.88 19.10 11.65
N ARG A 487 -26.76 18.86 12.97
CA ARG A 487 -25.72 19.49 13.80
C ARG A 487 -24.33 19.14 13.30
N ASP A 488 -24.08 17.87 13.00
CA ASP A 488 -22.76 17.40 12.52
C ASP A 488 -22.41 17.99 11.14
N LEU A 489 -23.41 18.13 10.26
CA LEU A 489 -23.24 18.77 8.95
C LEU A 489 -22.87 20.25 9.09
N TYR A 490 -23.56 21.01 9.94
CA TYR A 490 -23.22 22.41 10.19
C TYR A 490 -21.85 22.57 10.85
N ALA A 491 -21.51 21.73 11.84
CA ALA A 491 -20.19 21.74 12.46
C ALA A 491 -19.07 21.52 11.42
N ARG A 492 -19.22 20.49 10.58
CA ARG A 492 -18.28 20.21 9.49
C ARG A 492 -18.19 21.37 8.49
N TYR A 493 -19.32 21.94 8.10
CA TYR A 493 -19.39 23.02 7.13
C TYR A 493 -18.72 24.31 7.64
N LEU A 494 -18.95 24.67 8.92
CA LEU A 494 -18.32 25.81 9.57
C LEU A 494 -16.82 25.60 9.79
N ASP A 495 -16.40 24.41 10.20
CA ASP A 495 -14.98 24.05 10.28
C ASP A 495 -14.30 24.13 8.91
N GLN A 496 -14.95 23.62 7.86
CA GLN A 496 -14.45 23.74 6.49
C GLN A 496 -14.31 25.20 6.05
N TRP A 497 -15.29 26.06 6.33
CA TRP A 497 -15.20 27.48 6.02
C TRP A 497 -13.97 28.13 6.68
N ARG A 498 -13.75 27.84 7.97
CA ARG A 498 -12.56 28.30 8.71
C ARG A 498 -11.26 27.78 8.11
N GLU A 499 -11.19 26.49 7.83
CA GLU A 499 -9.99 25.82 7.28
C GLU A 499 -9.59 26.33 5.89
N LEU A 500 -10.58 26.75 5.09
CA LEU A 500 -10.36 27.29 3.75
C LEU A 500 -10.03 28.79 3.74
N GLY A 501 -9.87 29.41 4.92
CA GLY A 501 -9.53 30.82 5.07
C GLY A 501 -10.70 31.76 4.77
N GLY A 502 -11.93 31.31 5.03
CA GLY A 502 -13.12 32.17 5.01
C GLY A 502 -13.16 33.08 6.23
N GLY A 503 -13.49 34.36 6.01
CA GLY A 503 -13.64 35.38 7.05
C GLY A 503 -15.01 35.33 7.73
N ALA A 504 -15.67 36.48 7.83
CA ALA A 504 -17.02 36.57 8.40
C ALA A 504 -18.02 35.68 7.62
N ILE A 505 -18.88 34.96 8.35
CA ILE A 505 -19.89 34.07 7.77
C ILE A 505 -21.24 34.31 8.43
N ALA A 506 -22.17 34.93 7.69
CA ALA A 506 -23.54 35.09 8.12
C ALA A 506 -24.35 33.83 7.78
N LEU A 507 -24.77 33.08 8.81
CA LEU A 507 -25.76 32.01 8.64
C LEU A 507 -27.09 32.58 8.19
N PHE A 508 -27.85 31.82 7.38
CA PHE A 508 -28.96 32.38 6.62
C PHE A 508 -29.99 33.14 7.45
N LEU A 509 -30.47 32.61 8.59
CA LEU A 509 -31.49 33.30 9.40
C LEU A 509 -31.47 32.82 10.85
N THR A 510 -31.73 33.71 11.81
CA THR A 510 -31.82 33.39 13.24
C THR A 510 -32.92 32.38 13.53
N THR A 511 -34.17 32.72 13.19
CA THR A 511 -35.35 31.96 13.61
C THR A 511 -36.44 31.98 12.55
N GLU A 512 -36.95 30.80 12.16
CA GLU A 512 -38.00 30.67 11.14
C GLU A 512 -38.72 29.32 11.23
N HIS A 513 -40.05 29.31 11.10
CA HIS A 513 -40.78 28.06 10.92
C HIS A 513 -40.44 27.40 9.57
N MET A 514 -40.25 26.08 9.61
CA MET A 514 -40.11 25.28 8.40
C MET A 514 -41.41 25.34 7.59
N SER A 515 -41.31 25.68 6.31
CA SER A 515 -42.46 25.77 5.40
C SER A 515 -42.09 25.28 4.00
N LYS A 516 -43.06 25.28 3.08
CA LYS A 516 -42.79 25.02 1.67
C LYS A 516 -41.79 25.98 1.03
N TRP A 517 -41.66 27.18 1.60
CA TRP A 517 -40.73 28.18 1.13
C TRP A 517 -39.31 27.88 1.55
N GLY A 518 -39.10 27.09 2.62
CA GLY A 518 -37.79 26.58 3.02
C GLY A 518 -37.69 26.32 4.53
N SER A 519 -36.48 26.05 5.01
CA SER A 519 -36.23 25.58 6.38
C SER A 519 -34.93 26.13 6.95
N TRP A 520 -34.67 27.43 6.80
CA TRP A 520 -33.33 27.97 6.99
C TRP A 520 -33.01 28.41 8.42
N GLY A 521 -33.99 28.93 9.17
CA GLY A 521 -33.79 29.43 10.54
C GLY A 521 -32.99 28.48 11.46
N LEU A 522 -31.99 28.99 12.18
CA LEU A 522 -31.20 28.19 13.13
C LEU A 522 -32.09 27.55 14.21
N ARG A 523 -33.16 28.25 14.57
CA ARG A 523 -34.28 27.77 15.38
C ARG A 523 -35.60 27.88 14.60
N GLU A 524 -36.58 27.08 14.98
CA GLU A 524 -37.96 27.18 14.49
C GLU A 524 -38.79 28.21 15.24
N ARG A 525 -38.36 28.54 16.47
CA ARG A 525 -38.96 29.54 17.35
C ARG A 525 -37.94 30.02 18.36
N LEU A 526 -38.07 31.27 18.82
CA LEU A 526 -37.09 31.85 19.73
C LEU A 526 -36.99 31.08 21.06
N SER A 527 -38.13 30.58 21.54
CA SER A 527 -38.26 29.78 22.77
C SER A 527 -37.78 28.33 22.65
N GLN A 528 -37.32 27.88 21.47
CA GLN A 528 -36.84 26.51 21.26
C GLN A 528 -35.59 26.23 22.12
N PRO A 529 -35.58 25.15 22.92
CA PRO A 529 -34.38 24.74 23.64
C PRO A 529 -33.21 24.49 22.66
N LEU A 530 -32.00 24.92 23.04
CA LEU A 530 -30.82 24.80 22.18
C LEU A 530 -30.54 23.33 21.78
N ALA A 531 -30.75 22.38 22.69
CA ALA A 531 -30.57 20.95 22.45
C ALA A 531 -31.50 20.38 21.36
N ASP A 532 -32.65 21.03 21.13
CA ASP A 532 -33.64 20.62 20.13
C ASP A 532 -33.48 21.36 18.80
N ALA A 533 -32.46 22.23 18.69
CA ALA A 533 -32.19 23.06 17.51
C ALA A 533 -30.80 22.70 16.93
N PRO A 534 -30.67 21.64 16.11
CA PRO A 534 -29.37 21.12 15.66
C PRO A 534 -28.46 22.17 15.02
N LYS A 535 -29.04 23.10 14.25
CA LYS A 535 -28.31 24.18 13.57
C LYS A 535 -27.81 25.24 14.55
N ALA A 536 -28.67 25.68 15.47
CA ALA A 536 -28.27 26.61 16.54
C ALA A 536 -27.24 26.00 17.48
N LEU A 537 -27.37 24.71 17.81
CA LEU A 537 -26.39 23.99 18.63
C LEU A 537 -25.01 23.95 17.97
N ALA A 538 -24.94 23.63 16.68
CA ALA A 538 -23.68 23.64 15.93
C ALA A 538 -23.05 25.05 15.89
N ALA A 539 -23.87 26.09 15.70
CA ALA A 539 -23.41 27.48 15.73
C ALA A 539 -22.85 27.89 17.11
N ASP A 540 -23.53 27.52 18.20
CA ASP A 540 -23.06 27.78 19.56
C ASP A 540 -21.75 27.04 19.88
N GLU A 541 -21.64 25.76 19.51
CA GLU A 541 -20.41 24.98 19.67
C GLU A 541 -19.25 25.58 18.86
N PHE A 542 -19.51 26.07 17.64
CA PHE A 542 -18.51 26.77 16.83
C PHE A 542 -18.07 28.09 17.49
N LEU A 543 -19.00 28.88 18.04
CA LEU A 543 -18.67 30.08 18.83
C LEU A 543 -17.82 29.75 20.06
N GLN A 544 -18.15 28.66 20.77
CA GLN A 544 -17.35 28.19 21.90
C GLN A 544 -15.94 27.81 21.43
N ALA A 545 -15.81 27.11 20.30
CA ALA A 545 -14.52 26.75 19.71
C ALA A 545 -13.69 27.98 19.30
N LEU A 546 -14.31 29.03 18.76
CA LEU A 546 -13.63 30.29 18.42
C LEU A 546 -13.19 31.09 19.67
N ARG A 547 -13.88 30.97 20.80
CA ARG A 547 -13.54 31.67 22.06
C ARG A 547 -12.43 31.00 22.85
N GLN A 548 -12.24 29.70 22.66
CA GLN A 548 -11.08 29.04 23.24
C GLN A 548 -9.85 29.64 22.56
N VAL A 549 -9.01 30.36 23.32
CA VAL A 549 -7.68 30.78 22.86
C VAL A 549 -7.10 29.56 22.17
N PRO A 550 -6.75 29.64 20.88
CA PRO A 550 -6.17 28.49 20.25
C PRO A 550 -4.91 28.21 21.05
N VAL A 551 -4.94 27.14 21.85
CA VAL A 551 -3.73 26.37 22.06
C VAL A 551 -3.29 26.14 20.64
N ARG A 552 -2.22 26.84 20.21
CA ARG A 552 -1.64 26.61 18.89
C ARG A 552 -1.29 25.15 18.90
N VAL A 553 -2.22 24.32 18.44
CA VAL A 553 -1.98 22.92 18.20
C VAL A 553 -0.92 23.01 17.14
N SER A 554 0.31 22.76 17.51
CA SER A 554 1.38 22.76 16.54
C SER A 554 1.27 21.43 15.79
N ALA A 555 1.74 21.39 14.54
CA ALA A 555 1.83 20.12 13.83
C ALA A 555 2.50 19.08 14.75
N PRO A 556 2.02 17.84 14.75
CA PRO A 556 2.54 16.82 15.64
C PRO A 556 3.99 16.55 15.27
N ALA A 557 4.81 16.20 16.25
CA ALA A 557 6.21 15.85 16.02
C ALA A 557 6.47 14.46 16.57
N VAL A 558 6.82 13.50 15.71
CA VAL A 558 7.24 12.16 16.14
C VAL A 558 8.70 12.24 16.57
N THR A 559 8.95 12.02 17.87
CA THR A 559 10.31 12.07 18.45
C THR A 559 10.89 10.69 18.69
N SER A 560 10.04 9.67 18.89
CA SER A 560 10.47 8.28 18.97
C SER A 560 9.35 7.29 18.71
N LEU A 561 9.71 6.14 18.16
CA LEU A 561 8.89 4.93 18.13
C LEU A 561 9.51 3.91 19.08
N SER A 562 8.70 3.31 19.96
CA SER A 562 9.16 2.21 20.83
C SER A 562 9.56 0.95 20.07
N LEU A 563 9.00 0.76 18.88
CA LEU A 563 9.35 -0.28 17.92
C LEU A 563 9.65 0.38 16.58
N ARG A 564 10.76 -0.01 15.93
CA ARG A 564 11.20 0.57 14.63
C ARG A 564 11.03 -0.38 13.45
N SER A 565 10.55 -1.60 13.68
CA SER A 565 10.35 -2.59 12.63
C SER A 565 9.32 -3.65 13.04
N ASP A 566 8.62 -4.22 12.07
CA ASP A 566 7.65 -5.30 12.30
C ASP A 566 7.50 -6.20 11.06
N LEU A 567 6.75 -7.29 11.19
CA LEU A 567 6.35 -8.17 10.10
C LEU A 567 5.51 -7.42 9.07
N ALA A 568 5.68 -7.72 7.79
CA ALA A 568 4.79 -7.23 6.72
C ALA A 568 3.30 -7.54 6.98
N ALA A 569 2.98 -8.56 7.78
CA ALA A 569 1.61 -8.86 8.20
C ALA A 569 1.00 -7.79 9.15
N GLY A 570 1.84 -7.01 9.84
CA GLY A 570 1.43 -6.08 10.89
C GLY A 570 0.91 -6.79 12.16
N GLY A 571 0.31 -6.02 13.06
CA GLY A 571 -0.36 -6.50 14.26
C GLY A 571 0.40 -6.27 15.57
N SER A 572 1.66 -5.85 15.53
CA SER A 572 2.41 -5.45 16.72
C SER A 572 1.90 -4.13 17.28
N THR A 573 1.91 -4.02 18.62
CA THR A 573 1.59 -2.76 19.30
C THR A 573 2.88 -1.96 19.54
N LEU A 574 2.87 -0.68 19.18
CA LEU A 574 3.97 0.25 19.48
C LEU A 574 3.45 1.58 20.02
N THR A 575 4.21 2.15 20.93
CA THR A 575 4.03 3.52 21.41
C THR A 575 4.78 4.52 20.53
N VAL A 576 4.07 5.54 20.05
CA VAL A 576 4.60 6.75 19.41
C VAL A 576 4.68 7.85 20.46
N ARG A 577 5.88 8.44 20.63
CA ARG A 577 6.11 9.59 21.51
C ARG A 577 6.46 10.82 20.70
N GLY A 578 6.11 11.99 21.21
CA GLY A 578 6.13 13.20 20.43
C GLY A 578 5.48 14.39 21.10
N ALA A 579 5.46 15.51 20.38
CA ALA A 579 4.73 16.71 20.75
C ALA A 579 3.38 16.76 20.01
N ASN A 580 2.40 17.42 20.64
CA ASN A 580 1.06 17.69 20.07
C ASN A 580 0.28 16.42 19.64
N LEU A 581 0.50 15.31 20.34
CA LEU A 581 -0.15 14.02 20.05
C LEU A 581 -1.55 13.88 20.66
N ALA A 582 -1.93 14.75 21.61
CA ALA A 582 -3.22 14.68 22.30
C ALA A 582 -4.43 14.78 21.36
N SER A 583 -4.28 15.52 20.26
CA SER A 583 -5.29 15.78 19.24
C SER A 583 -5.06 14.97 17.95
N ALA A 584 -4.23 13.91 18.01
CA ALA A 584 -3.99 13.05 16.85
C ALA A 584 -5.32 12.48 16.32
N SER A 585 -5.58 12.65 15.03
CA SER A 585 -6.77 12.14 14.34
C SER A 585 -6.45 10.94 13.44
N THR A 586 -5.20 10.83 12.98
CA THR A 586 -4.74 9.70 12.15
C THR A 586 -3.28 9.37 12.44
N VAL A 587 -2.94 8.08 12.41
CA VAL A 587 -1.56 7.61 12.32
C VAL A 587 -1.42 6.78 11.04
N ARG A 588 -0.38 7.04 10.24
CA ARG A 588 -0.10 6.32 9.00
C ARG A 588 1.30 5.75 9.00
N PHE A 589 1.45 4.59 8.36
CA PHE A 589 2.72 3.97 8.01
C PHE A 589 2.86 4.09 6.49
N GLY A 590 3.61 5.07 6.01
CA GLY A 590 3.59 5.46 4.61
C GLY A 590 2.18 5.94 4.20
N GLN A 591 1.49 5.18 3.36
CA GLN A 591 0.14 5.48 2.90
C GLN A 591 -0.98 4.70 3.63
N VAL A 592 -0.62 3.80 4.55
CA VAL A 592 -1.59 2.90 5.21
C VAL A 592 -1.99 3.43 6.58
N ASN A 593 -3.30 3.58 6.85
CA ASN A 593 -3.82 3.99 8.15
C ASN A 593 -3.62 2.89 9.20
N ALA A 594 -3.25 3.29 10.41
CA ALA A 594 -3.06 2.43 11.56
C ALA A 594 -4.09 2.76 12.66
N PRO A 595 -4.75 1.76 13.28
CA PRO A 595 -5.59 2.01 14.44
C PRO A 595 -4.71 2.38 15.64
N PHE A 596 -5.18 3.33 16.44
CA PHE A 596 -4.48 3.82 17.63
C PHE A 596 -5.46 4.28 18.71
N HIS A 597 -4.96 4.39 19.92
CA HIS A 597 -5.62 5.10 21.02
C HIS A 597 -4.59 5.96 21.78
N THR A 598 -5.08 6.96 22.49
CA THR A 598 -4.24 7.84 23.32
C THR A 598 -4.08 7.26 24.71
N VAL A 599 -2.88 7.38 25.28
CA VAL A 599 -2.58 7.02 26.67
C VAL A 599 -1.90 8.21 27.35
N GLN A 600 -2.34 8.54 28.55
CA GLN A 600 -1.69 9.52 29.43
C GLN A 600 -0.72 8.79 30.35
N ALA A 601 0.56 9.15 30.30
CA ALA A 601 1.59 8.68 31.24
C ALA A 601 2.51 9.84 31.62
N ASP A 602 2.81 10.00 32.91
CA ASP A 602 3.68 11.06 33.44
C ASP A 602 3.32 12.50 32.99
N GLY A 603 2.03 12.76 32.75
CA GLY A 603 1.55 14.06 32.27
C GLY A 603 1.79 14.35 30.78
N VAL A 604 2.20 13.36 29.98
CA VAL A 604 2.45 13.48 28.54
C VAL A 604 1.56 12.49 27.76
N THR A 605 0.94 12.96 26.68
CA THR A 605 0.20 12.09 25.77
C THR A 605 1.13 11.24 24.92
N HIS A 606 0.89 9.94 24.89
CA HIS A 606 1.47 9.00 23.92
C HIS A 606 0.38 8.37 23.06
N LEU A 607 0.72 7.94 21.85
CA LEU A 607 -0.18 7.12 21.03
C LEU A 607 0.26 5.67 21.13
N VAL A 608 -0.68 4.79 21.44
CA VAL A 608 -0.49 3.34 21.33
C VAL A 608 -1.14 2.91 20.03
N VAL A 609 -0.30 2.46 19.10
CA VAL A 609 -0.64 2.21 17.69
C VAL A 609 -0.44 0.73 17.40
N THR A 610 -1.38 0.11 16.69
CA THR A 610 -1.19 -1.24 16.14
C THR A 610 -0.70 -1.11 14.71
N THR A 611 0.45 -1.72 14.39
CA THR A 611 1.05 -1.67 13.06
C THR A 611 0.10 -2.26 12.02
N PRO A 612 -0.17 -1.56 10.91
CA PRO A 612 -1.00 -2.10 9.85
C PRO A 612 -0.24 -3.13 9.01
N ARG A 613 -0.97 -3.93 8.23
CA ARG A 613 -0.41 -4.84 7.23
C ARG A 613 0.22 -4.04 6.07
N PHE A 614 1.42 -4.42 5.65
CA PHE A 614 2.18 -3.82 4.56
C PHE A 614 2.96 -4.87 3.75
N ASP A 615 2.27 -5.52 2.79
CA ASP A 615 2.76 -6.69 2.05
C ASP A 615 4.01 -6.43 1.19
N GLN A 616 4.28 -5.18 0.82
CA GLN A 616 5.45 -4.81 -0.01
C GLN A 616 6.76 -4.85 0.78
N GLY A 617 6.71 -4.78 2.11
CA GLY A 617 7.91 -4.64 2.95
C GLY A 617 8.66 -3.32 2.72
N GLY A 618 9.77 -3.13 3.44
CA GLY A 618 10.64 -1.96 3.29
C GLY A 618 10.36 -0.82 4.27
N ALA A 619 11.14 0.25 4.14
CA ALA A 619 11.08 1.41 5.02
C ALA A 619 9.92 2.34 4.66
N VAL A 620 9.20 2.78 5.69
CA VAL A 620 8.11 3.75 5.62
C VAL A 620 8.27 4.78 6.72
N ASP A 621 7.68 5.96 6.56
CA ASP A 621 7.60 6.96 7.62
C ASP A 621 6.28 6.84 8.38
N VAL A 622 6.36 6.86 9.71
CA VAL A 622 5.20 6.94 10.60
C VAL A 622 4.81 8.38 10.76
N THR A 623 3.71 8.78 10.15
CA THR A 623 3.19 10.14 10.25
C THR A 623 1.97 10.18 11.15
N VAL A 624 1.91 11.21 11.99
CA VAL A 624 0.73 11.53 12.79
C VAL A 624 0.09 12.77 12.18
N THR A 625 -1.22 12.76 12.07
CA THR A 625 -2.00 13.92 11.63
C THR A 625 -2.78 14.44 12.82
N ASN A 626 -2.76 15.75 13.02
CA ASN A 626 -3.70 16.47 13.88
C ASN A 626 -4.29 17.65 13.07
N PRO A 627 -5.25 18.42 13.63
CA PRO A 627 -5.86 19.54 12.90
C PRO A 627 -4.88 20.62 12.39
N ALA A 628 -3.65 20.68 12.92
CA ALA A 628 -2.62 21.64 12.50
C ALA A 628 -1.64 21.10 11.45
N GLY A 629 -1.84 19.86 10.99
CA GLY A 629 -1.08 19.28 9.88
C GLY A 629 -0.51 17.90 10.19
N VAL A 630 0.35 17.45 9.29
CA VAL A 630 1.00 16.14 9.34
C VAL A 630 2.41 16.30 9.90
N SER A 631 2.82 15.39 10.79
CA SER A 631 4.19 15.39 11.31
C SER A 631 5.21 15.18 10.18
N PRO A 632 6.34 15.89 10.19
CA PRO A 632 7.38 15.71 9.17
C PRO A 632 7.99 14.30 9.23
N ALA A 633 8.39 13.79 8.06
CA ALA A 633 9.21 12.59 7.96
C ALA A 633 10.63 12.88 8.45
N THR A 634 11.03 12.21 9.53
CA THR A 634 12.36 12.34 10.15
C THR A 634 12.96 10.97 10.41
N PRO A 635 14.27 10.86 10.71
CA PRO A 635 14.85 9.59 11.16
C PRO A 635 14.16 8.99 12.41
N ALA A 636 13.49 9.82 13.23
CA ALA A 636 12.73 9.38 14.38
C ALA A 636 11.40 8.71 14.04
N SER A 637 10.79 9.06 12.89
CA SER A 637 9.53 8.46 12.40
C SER A 637 9.74 7.25 11.49
N ARG A 638 10.98 6.92 11.10
CA ARG A 638 11.23 5.81 10.17
C ARG A 638 10.94 4.46 10.82
N PHE A 639 10.16 3.64 10.11
CA PHE A 639 9.75 2.29 10.49
C PHE A 639 9.98 1.32 9.33
N THR A 640 10.40 0.08 9.60
CA THR A 640 10.73 -0.89 8.54
C THR A 640 9.87 -2.15 8.64
N TYR A 641 9.15 -2.46 7.57
CA TYR A 641 8.45 -3.74 7.45
C TYR A 641 9.37 -4.80 6.86
N HIS A 642 9.44 -5.95 7.52
CA HIS A 642 10.19 -7.09 7.03
C HIS A 642 9.20 -8.12 6.47
N PRO A 643 9.24 -8.43 5.16
CA PRO A 643 8.45 -9.52 4.62
C PRO A 643 8.98 -10.87 5.15
N PRO A 644 8.11 -11.88 5.31
CA PRO A 644 8.57 -13.24 5.54
C PRO A 644 9.47 -13.69 4.38
N PRO A 645 10.37 -14.68 4.60
CA PRO A 645 11.21 -15.20 3.53
C PRO A 645 10.35 -15.77 2.40
N ALA A 646 10.81 -15.66 1.16
CA ALA A 646 10.14 -16.31 0.03
C ALA A 646 11.07 -17.32 -0.63
N VAL A 647 10.52 -18.48 -1.01
CA VAL A 647 11.23 -19.51 -1.78
C VAL A 647 10.86 -19.35 -3.26
N THR A 648 11.85 -19.12 -4.11
CA THR A 648 11.64 -18.94 -5.56
C THR A 648 12.12 -20.13 -6.38
N SER A 649 13.11 -20.89 -5.89
CA SER A 649 13.51 -22.16 -6.52
C SER A 649 14.34 -23.05 -5.59
N LEU A 650 14.36 -24.34 -5.94
CA LEU A 650 15.26 -25.35 -5.38
C LEU A 650 16.11 -25.94 -6.52
N SER A 651 17.43 -26.00 -6.34
CA SER A 651 18.35 -26.60 -7.30
C SER A 651 19.33 -27.56 -6.62
N PRO A 652 19.25 -28.88 -6.91
CA PRO A 652 18.19 -29.53 -7.69
C PRO A 652 16.83 -29.54 -6.97
N ALA A 653 15.73 -29.61 -7.72
CA ALA A 653 14.36 -29.77 -7.18
C ALA A 653 13.97 -31.24 -6.91
N THR A 654 14.87 -32.18 -7.22
CA THR A 654 14.73 -33.61 -6.98
C THR A 654 15.86 -34.10 -6.07
N ALA A 655 15.55 -35.04 -5.18
CA ALA A 655 16.51 -35.65 -4.27
C ALA A 655 16.24 -37.15 -4.13
N LEU A 656 17.27 -37.92 -3.78
CA LEU A 656 17.12 -39.36 -3.59
C LEU A 656 16.49 -39.67 -2.23
N THR A 657 15.70 -40.74 -2.15
CA THR A 657 15.13 -41.26 -0.89
C THR A 657 16.19 -41.63 0.16
N VAL A 658 17.43 -41.91 -0.26
CA VAL A 658 18.57 -42.15 0.65
C VAL A 658 19.14 -40.88 1.30
N GLY A 659 18.72 -39.68 0.87
CA GLY A 659 19.23 -38.41 1.37
C GLY A 659 20.64 -38.06 0.85
N GLY A 660 21.23 -37.01 1.41
CA GLY A 660 22.58 -36.54 1.08
C GLY A 660 22.67 -35.55 -0.10
N THR A 661 21.58 -35.36 -0.86
CA THR A 661 21.51 -34.32 -1.89
C THR A 661 21.66 -32.95 -1.24
N THR A 662 22.66 -32.17 -1.64
CA THR A 662 22.75 -30.76 -1.25
C THR A 662 21.91 -29.94 -2.21
N VAL A 663 20.96 -29.19 -1.67
CA VAL A 663 20.04 -28.34 -2.42
C VAL A 663 20.37 -26.90 -2.14
N THR A 664 20.57 -26.12 -3.21
CA THR A 664 20.59 -24.66 -3.15
C THR A 664 19.17 -24.15 -3.26
N LEU A 665 18.70 -23.45 -2.23
CA LEU A 665 17.44 -22.72 -2.22
C LEU A 665 17.73 -21.27 -2.63
N THR A 666 17.01 -20.80 -3.64
CA THR A 666 16.99 -19.37 -4.02
C THR A 666 15.70 -18.75 -3.51
N GLY A 667 15.80 -17.51 -3.03
CA GLY A 667 14.68 -16.83 -2.39
C GLY A 667 14.95 -15.36 -2.11
N THR A 668 14.19 -14.81 -1.18
CA THR A 668 14.38 -13.46 -0.62
C THR A 668 14.32 -13.51 0.90
N ALA A 669 14.93 -12.50 1.55
CA ALA A 669 14.97 -12.34 3.02
C ALA A 669 15.46 -13.60 3.78
N LEU A 670 16.46 -14.29 3.22
CA LEU A 670 17.03 -15.51 3.81
C LEU A 670 18.12 -15.25 4.88
N THR A 671 18.59 -14.01 4.99
CA THR A 671 19.54 -13.62 6.04
C THR A 671 18.88 -13.76 7.42
N GLY A 672 19.55 -14.42 8.35
CA GLY A 672 19.01 -14.68 9.68
C GLY A 672 17.98 -15.81 9.74
N ALA A 673 17.92 -16.71 8.75
CA ALA A 673 17.09 -17.90 8.83
C ALA A 673 17.39 -18.73 10.09
N GLU A 674 16.35 -19.02 10.88
CA GLU A 674 16.42 -19.79 12.12
C GLU A 674 16.25 -21.29 11.86
N THR A 675 15.29 -21.64 10.98
CA THR A 675 15.03 -23.04 10.62
C THR A 675 14.69 -23.19 9.15
N VAL A 676 15.18 -24.26 8.53
CA VAL A 676 14.68 -24.77 7.25
C VAL A 676 13.98 -26.09 7.53
N ARG A 677 12.76 -26.26 7.01
CA ARG A 677 11.96 -27.47 7.16
C ARG A 677 11.66 -28.10 5.82
N ILE A 678 11.85 -29.40 5.72
CA ILE A 678 11.39 -30.24 4.61
C ILE A 678 10.21 -31.05 5.15
N GLY A 679 8.99 -30.56 4.91
CA GLY A 679 7.78 -31.05 5.57
C GLY A 679 7.85 -30.82 7.08
N ALA A 680 7.78 -31.89 7.87
CA ALA A 680 7.86 -31.82 9.33
C ALA A 680 9.30 -31.85 9.88
N VAL A 681 10.31 -32.13 9.04
CA VAL A 681 11.71 -32.34 9.47
C VAL A 681 12.49 -31.03 9.35
N THR A 682 13.05 -30.55 10.46
CA THR A 682 14.01 -29.42 10.46
C THR A 682 15.40 -29.89 10.06
N VAL A 683 16.06 -29.18 9.15
CA VAL A 683 17.41 -29.49 8.65
C VAL A 683 18.38 -28.34 8.93
N PRO A 684 19.67 -28.62 9.21
CA PRO A 684 20.70 -27.59 9.21
C PRO A 684 20.85 -26.99 7.81
N ALA A 685 20.92 -25.66 7.74
CA ALA A 685 21.11 -24.93 6.50
C ALA A 685 22.20 -23.87 6.66
N ARG A 686 22.97 -23.66 5.59
CA ARG A 686 24.00 -22.63 5.49
C ARG A 686 23.47 -21.49 4.63
N VAL A 687 23.21 -20.34 5.25
CA VAL A 687 22.86 -19.11 4.54
C VAL A 687 24.09 -18.61 3.78
N LEU A 688 23.98 -18.42 2.46
CA LEU A 688 25.06 -17.90 1.63
C LEU A 688 24.91 -16.39 1.40
N SER A 689 23.67 -15.92 1.23
CA SER A 689 23.33 -14.51 1.05
C SER A 689 21.87 -14.25 1.46
N ALA A 690 21.40 -13.01 1.30
CA ALA A 690 19.99 -12.67 1.48
C ALA A 690 19.04 -13.40 0.49
N THR A 691 19.57 -14.00 -0.57
CA THR A 691 18.81 -14.63 -1.66
C THR A 691 19.20 -16.08 -1.94
N SER A 692 20.18 -16.65 -1.22
CA SER A 692 20.62 -18.02 -1.43
C SER A 692 21.02 -18.71 -0.12
N MET A 693 20.65 -19.97 0.03
CA MET A 693 21.10 -20.84 1.11
C MET A 693 21.24 -22.30 0.63
N GLU A 694 22.05 -23.09 1.32
CA GLU A 694 22.25 -24.52 1.05
C GLU A 694 21.79 -25.36 2.22
N PHE A 695 21.17 -26.51 1.95
CA PHE A 695 20.88 -27.53 2.98
C PHE A 695 21.03 -28.93 2.40
N THR A 696 21.26 -29.91 3.27
CA THR A 696 21.33 -31.32 2.87
C THR A 696 20.01 -32.01 3.15
N VAL A 697 19.48 -32.69 2.13
CA VAL A 697 18.22 -33.41 2.19
C VAL A 697 18.40 -34.68 3.04
N PRO A 698 17.57 -34.93 4.06
CA PRO A 698 17.65 -36.12 4.88
C PRO A 698 17.09 -37.34 4.14
N ALA A 699 17.42 -38.55 4.62
CA ALA A 699 16.81 -39.77 4.10
C ALA A 699 15.31 -39.82 4.42
N ARG A 700 14.52 -40.38 3.49
CA ARG A 700 13.07 -40.57 3.62
C ARG A 700 12.64 -41.85 2.91
N THR A 701 11.77 -42.64 3.54
CA THR A 701 11.32 -43.95 3.01
C THR A 701 10.28 -43.86 1.88
N GLN A 702 9.66 -42.69 1.68
CA GLN A 702 8.57 -42.47 0.72
C GLN A 702 9.02 -41.54 -0.41
N THR A 703 8.64 -41.88 -1.64
CA THR A 703 8.76 -40.99 -2.80
C THR A 703 7.68 -39.90 -2.80
N GLY A 704 7.86 -38.87 -3.62
CA GLY A 704 6.87 -37.79 -3.82
C GLY A 704 7.31 -36.42 -3.29
N GLY A 705 6.49 -35.42 -3.59
CA GLY A 705 6.76 -34.01 -3.27
C GLY A 705 6.60 -33.69 -1.78
N VAL A 706 7.55 -32.96 -1.22
CA VAL A 706 7.55 -32.44 0.15
C VAL A 706 7.88 -30.95 0.09
N ASP A 707 7.10 -30.13 0.79
CA ASP A 707 7.27 -28.68 0.76
C ASP A 707 8.44 -28.26 1.64
N VAL A 708 9.28 -27.37 1.11
CA VAL A 708 10.39 -26.77 1.82
C VAL A 708 9.98 -25.37 2.27
N THR A 709 10.10 -25.10 3.57
CA THR A 709 9.81 -23.80 4.16
C THR A 709 11.01 -23.29 4.93
N VAL A 710 11.16 -21.97 4.94
CA VAL A 710 12.21 -21.26 5.68
C VAL A 710 11.53 -20.37 6.71
N THR A 711 12.02 -20.40 7.94
CA THR A 711 11.59 -19.50 9.01
C THR A 711 12.73 -18.57 9.38
N THR A 712 12.47 -17.27 9.41
CA THR A 712 13.36 -16.24 9.96
C THR A 712 12.65 -15.56 11.15
N PRO A 713 13.31 -14.66 11.90
CA PRO A 713 12.64 -13.84 12.91
C PRO A 713 11.46 -13.04 12.34
N TYR A 714 11.39 -12.89 11.01
CA TYR A 714 10.34 -12.17 10.29
C TYR A 714 9.25 -13.08 9.69
N GLY A 715 9.14 -14.32 10.19
CA GLY A 715 8.07 -15.26 9.84
C GLY A 715 8.51 -16.43 8.97
N THR A 716 7.54 -17.24 8.54
CA THR A 716 7.76 -18.46 7.75
C THR A 716 7.33 -18.23 6.30
N SER A 717 8.11 -18.74 5.35
CA SER A 717 7.79 -18.69 3.93
C SER A 717 6.48 -19.40 3.61
N ALA A 718 5.71 -18.85 2.68
CA ALA A 718 4.53 -19.52 2.15
C ALA A 718 4.90 -20.85 1.47
N VAL A 719 3.98 -21.83 1.52
CA VAL A 719 4.09 -23.07 0.75
C VAL A 719 3.77 -22.75 -0.70
N VAL A 720 4.77 -22.87 -1.58
CA VAL A 720 4.64 -22.58 -3.02
C VAL A 720 5.15 -23.74 -3.86
N PRO A 721 4.62 -23.95 -5.09
CA PRO A 721 5.07 -25.05 -5.96
C PRO A 721 6.58 -25.05 -6.23
N ALA A 722 7.20 -23.87 -6.32
CA ALA A 722 8.64 -23.73 -6.54
C ALA A 722 9.52 -24.14 -5.35
N GLY A 723 8.94 -24.22 -4.15
CA GLY A 723 9.57 -24.73 -2.93
C GLY A 723 9.31 -26.22 -2.69
N ARG A 724 8.79 -26.95 -3.68
CA ARG A 724 8.48 -28.38 -3.54
C ARG A 724 9.67 -29.24 -3.97
N LEU A 725 10.25 -29.97 -3.01
CA LEU A 725 11.31 -30.94 -3.26
C LEU A 725 10.70 -32.32 -3.54
N THR A 726 11.10 -32.97 -4.63
CA THR A 726 10.58 -34.30 -4.99
C THR A 726 11.57 -35.40 -4.63
N TYR A 727 11.16 -36.31 -3.74
CA TYR A 727 11.91 -37.52 -3.44
C TYR A 727 11.69 -38.58 -4.53
N VAL A 728 12.78 -39.07 -5.10
CA VAL A 728 12.81 -40.16 -6.08
C VAL A 728 13.69 -41.30 -5.58
N ASN A 729 13.40 -42.53 -6.00
CA ASN A 729 14.28 -43.64 -5.67
C ASN A 729 15.61 -43.52 -6.43
N PRO A 730 16.74 -43.97 -5.85
CA PRO A 730 17.96 -44.18 -6.61
C PRO A 730 17.69 -45.11 -7.80
N PRO A 731 18.43 -44.96 -8.92
CA PRO A 731 18.34 -45.90 -10.03
C PRO A 731 18.66 -47.33 -9.55
N LYS A 732 17.96 -48.32 -10.11
CA LYS A 732 18.28 -49.73 -9.88
C LYS A 732 19.72 -50.03 -10.33
N PRO A 733 20.44 -50.94 -9.65
CA PRO A 733 21.74 -51.40 -10.12
C PRO A 733 21.58 -52.17 -11.43
N VAL A 734 22.53 -52.03 -12.35
CA VAL A 734 22.54 -52.77 -13.62
C VAL A 734 23.76 -53.66 -13.65
N VAL A 735 23.56 -54.95 -13.88
CA VAL A 735 24.65 -55.89 -14.19
C VAL A 735 24.76 -55.98 -15.70
N ALA A 736 25.93 -55.64 -16.24
CA ALA A 736 26.17 -55.62 -17.68
C ALA A 736 26.90 -56.87 -18.16
N ASP A 737 27.92 -57.32 -17.43
CA ASP A 737 28.71 -58.51 -17.79
C ASP A 737 29.45 -59.10 -16.58
N LEU A 738 29.86 -60.36 -16.71
CA LEU A 738 30.68 -61.10 -15.75
C LEU A 738 32.03 -61.46 -16.36
N SER A 739 33.15 -61.23 -15.65
CA SER A 739 34.48 -61.63 -16.14
C SER A 739 34.63 -63.13 -16.43
N ALA A 740 33.74 -63.94 -15.88
CA ALA A 740 33.58 -65.34 -16.20
C ALA A 740 32.09 -65.70 -16.12
N SER A 741 31.56 -66.29 -17.19
CA SER A 741 30.18 -66.79 -17.26
C SER A 741 30.02 -68.23 -16.76
N SER A 742 31.12 -68.88 -16.35
CA SER A 742 31.08 -70.23 -15.76
C SER A 742 32.23 -70.52 -14.80
N GLY A 743 32.07 -71.54 -13.96
CA GLY A 743 33.09 -72.01 -13.02
C GLY A 743 32.81 -73.42 -12.48
N PRO A 744 33.78 -74.02 -11.76
CA PRO A 744 33.66 -75.37 -11.25
C PRO A 744 32.61 -75.46 -10.12
N ALA A 745 31.72 -76.44 -10.20
CA ALA A 745 30.73 -76.70 -9.15
C ALA A 745 31.35 -77.02 -7.78
N GLN A 746 32.55 -77.60 -7.77
CA GLN A 746 33.23 -78.10 -6.57
C GLN A 746 34.11 -77.06 -5.85
N ALA A 747 34.26 -75.84 -6.38
CA ALA A 747 35.11 -74.81 -5.78
C ALA A 747 34.52 -73.40 -5.98
N PRO A 748 34.81 -72.45 -5.07
CA PRO A 748 34.36 -71.08 -5.24
C PRO A 748 35.02 -70.41 -6.46
N THR A 749 34.27 -69.57 -7.15
CA THR A 749 34.73 -68.81 -8.32
C THR A 749 34.75 -67.32 -8.02
N THR A 750 35.89 -66.65 -8.20
CA THR A 750 35.94 -65.19 -8.12
C THR A 750 35.54 -64.59 -9.46
N VAL A 751 34.53 -63.73 -9.46
CA VAL A 751 33.98 -63.07 -10.66
C VAL A 751 33.98 -61.57 -10.45
N LEU A 752 34.39 -60.84 -11.48
CA LEU A 752 34.26 -59.39 -11.56
C LEU A 752 32.94 -59.09 -12.26
N ILE A 753 32.01 -58.48 -11.53
CA ILE A 753 30.72 -58.04 -12.02
C ILE A 753 30.90 -56.60 -12.51
N ASN A 754 30.69 -56.37 -13.81
CA ASN A 754 30.75 -55.05 -14.42
C ASN A 754 29.32 -54.53 -14.66
N GLY A 755 29.10 -53.23 -14.47
CA GLY A 755 27.76 -52.65 -14.56
C GLY A 755 27.71 -51.18 -14.18
N SER A 756 26.59 -50.74 -13.60
CA SER A 756 26.41 -49.37 -13.11
C SER A 756 25.57 -49.32 -11.84
N HIS A 757 25.71 -48.21 -11.10
CA HIS A 757 25.00 -47.94 -9.84
C HIS A 757 25.29 -48.95 -8.74
N PHE A 758 26.53 -49.38 -8.59
CA PHE A 758 26.97 -50.33 -7.55
C PHE A 758 27.42 -49.67 -6.23
N ARG A 759 27.52 -48.34 -6.15
CA ARG A 759 27.76 -47.68 -4.87
C ARG A 759 26.59 -47.94 -3.92
N GLY A 760 26.92 -48.37 -2.70
CA GLY A 760 25.93 -48.72 -1.69
C GLY A 760 25.30 -50.10 -1.87
N THR A 761 25.91 -51.00 -2.65
CA THR A 761 25.49 -52.41 -2.69
C THR A 761 25.49 -53.00 -1.29
N THR A 762 24.33 -53.52 -0.88
CA THR A 762 24.12 -54.16 0.41
C THR A 762 24.22 -55.67 0.33
N ARG A 763 23.96 -56.24 -0.86
CA ARG A 763 23.96 -57.69 -1.09
C ARG A 763 24.22 -58.02 -2.55
N VAL A 764 24.92 -59.14 -2.80
CA VAL A 764 25.05 -59.78 -4.11
C VAL A 764 24.60 -61.24 -3.96
N THR A 765 23.75 -61.71 -4.87
CA THR A 765 23.30 -63.11 -4.88
C THR A 765 23.62 -63.79 -6.20
N ILE A 766 23.78 -65.11 -6.13
CA ILE A 766 23.83 -66.03 -7.27
C ILE A 766 22.75 -67.10 -7.06
N GLY A 767 21.70 -67.05 -7.87
CA GLY A 767 20.44 -67.72 -7.57
C GLY A 767 19.89 -67.26 -6.21
N VAL A 768 19.65 -68.21 -5.31
CA VAL A 768 19.16 -67.97 -3.93
C VAL A 768 20.28 -67.74 -2.90
N GLN A 769 21.54 -67.90 -3.29
CA GLN A 769 22.67 -67.88 -2.36
C GLN A 769 23.36 -66.51 -2.36
N GLU A 770 23.74 -66.02 -1.19
CA GLU A 770 24.54 -64.81 -1.06
C GLU A 770 26.01 -65.07 -1.39
N ALA A 771 26.62 -64.16 -2.15
CA ALA A 771 28.03 -64.18 -2.48
C ALA A 771 28.77 -63.15 -1.62
N ALA A 772 29.95 -63.51 -1.11
CA ALA A 772 30.84 -62.53 -0.51
C ALA A 772 31.31 -61.56 -1.60
N PHE A 773 31.34 -60.25 -1.32
CA PHE A 773 31.69 -59.27 -2.33
C PHE A 773 32.48 -58.08 -1.77
N THR A 774 33.13 -57.36 -2.67
CA THR A 774 33.77 -56.07 -2.42
C THR A 774 33.42 -55.14 -3.56
N VAL A 775 32.81 -53.99 -3.26
CA VAL A 775 32.54 -52.95 -4.26
C VAL A 775 33.87 -52.25 -4.57
N LEU A 776 34.33 -52.35 -5.81
CA LEU A 776 35.58 -51.72 -6.25
C LEU A 776 35.34 -50.30 -6.78
N SER A 777 34.20 -50.09 -7.46
CA SER A 777 33.77 -48.79 -7.96
C SER A 777 32.25 -48.79 -8.20
N ASP A 778 31.68 -47.67 -8.67
CA ASP A 778 30.25 -47.61 -9.03
C ASP A 778 29.88 -48.50 -10.22
N SER A 779 30.86 -48.98 -10.96
CA SER A 779 30.67 -49.83 -12.15
C SER A 779 31.29 -51.22 -12.01
N GLN A 780 31.86 -51.56 -10.84
CA GLN A 780 32.55 -52.82 -10.67
C GLN A 780 32.47 -53.39 -9.24
N ILE A 781 32.07 -54.65 -9.14
CA ILE A 781 32.08 -55.44 -7.90
C ILE A 781 32.94 -56.68 -8.11
N ARG A 782 33.80 -57.00 -7.14
CA ARG A 782 34.44 -58.32 -7.05
C ARG A 782 33.57 -59.21 -6.16
N ALA A 783 33.01 -60.28 -6.71
CA ALA A 783 32.21 -61.26 -5.98
C ALA A 783 32.90 -62.63 -5.95
N VAL A 784 32.73 -63.37 -4.87
CA VAL A 784 33.17 -64.76 -4.73
C VAL A 784 31.92 -65.63 -4.67
N PHE A 785 31.64 -66.28 -5.79
CA PHE A 785 30.52 -67.21 -5.92
C PHE A 785 30.88 -68.52 -5.20
N PRO A 786 30.08 -68.95 -4.21
CA PRO A 786 30.37 -70.16 -3.44
C PRO A 786 30.25 -71.41 -4.32
N ALA A 787 30.96 -72.49 -3.96
CA ALA A 787 30.77 -73.79 -4.59
C ALA A 787 29.30 -74.24 -4.43
N GLN A 788 28.69 -74.77 -5.49
CA GLN A 788 27.31 -75.23 -5.48
C GLN A 788 27.20 -76.60 -6.18
N PRO A 789 26.44 -77.55 -5.60
CA PRO A 789 26.11 -78.79 -6.30
C PRO A 789 25.43 -78.47 -7.63
N HIS A 790 25.86 -79.15 -8.70
CA HIS A 790 25.50 -78.84 -10.09
C HIS A 790 24.07 -78.31 -10.26
N ASN A 791 23.95 -77.06 -10.65
CA ASN A 791 22.73 -76.48 -11.18
C ASN A 791 23.00 -75.89 -12.58
N THR A 792 21.95 -75.83 -13.38
CA THR A 792 21.92 -75.13 -14.66
C THR A 792 22.17 -73.62 -14.44
N TRP A 793 22.14 -72.82 -15.51
CA TRP A 793 22.26 -71.35 -15.43
C TRP A 793 21.53 -70.74 -14.23
N VAL A 794 22.24 -69.89 -13.47
CA VAL A 794 21.70 -69.15 -12.33
C VAL A 794 21.91 -67.65 -12.50
N ASN A 795 20.87 -66.87 -12.18
CA ASN A 795 20.92 -65.42 -12.29
C ASN A 795 21.80 -64.81 -11.19
N VAL A 796 22.53 -63.75 -11.54
CA VAL A 796 23.30 -62.94 -10.59
C VAL A 796 22.55 -61.64 -10.33
N HIS A 797 22.27 -61.32 -9.07
CA HIS A 797 21.62 -60.08 -8.69
C HIS A 797 22.49 -59.22 -7.77
N VAL A 798 22.49 -57.91 -8.03
CA VAL A 798 23.08 -56.90 -7.14
C VAL A 798 21.95 -56.12 -6.50
N PHE A 799 22.00 -55.92 -5.19
CA PHE A 799 21.00 -55.18 -4.41
C PHE A 799 21.62 -53.88 -3.90
N THR A 800 20.94 -52.76 -4.16
CA THR A 800 21.27 -51.43 -3.63
C THR A 800 20.00 -50.79 -3.05
N PRO A 801 20.09 -49.62 -2.39
CA PRO A 801 18.90 -48.87 -2.00
C PRO A 801 17.98 -48.48 -3.17
N GLY A 802 18.46 -48.51 -4.42
CA GLY A 802 17.65 -48.30 -5.63
C GLY A 802 16.83 -49.53 -6.07
N GLY A 803 16.97 -50.66 -5.37
CA GLY A 803 16.35 -51.94 -5.72
C GLY A 803 17.40 -53.00 -6.07
N HIS A 804 16.98 -54.04 -6.80
CA HIS A 804 17.90 -55.06 -7.31
C HIS A 804 17.99 -55.00 -8.83
N SER A 805 19.10 -55.51 -9.36
CA SER A 805 19.30 -55.61 -10.81
C SER A 805 18.26 -56.56 -11.40
N ASP A 806 17.84 -56.27 -12.63
CA ASP A 806 16.98 -57.17 -13.38
C ASP A 806 17.81 -58.39 -13.85
N ALA A 807 17.14 -59.53 -14.10
CA ALA A 807 17.80 -60.73 -14.58
C ALA A 807 18.02 -60.64 -16.10
N HIS A 808 19.22 -60.96 -16.58
CA HIS A 808 19.55 -61.04 -18.00
C HIS A 808 20.30 -62.34 -18.31
N ALA A 809 19.87 -63.05 -19.35
CA ALA A 809 20.47 -64.33 -19.75
C ALA A 809 21.98 -64.23 -20.03
N GLU A 810 22.47 -63.08 -20.48
CA GLU A 810 23.89 -62.81 -20.75
C GLU A 810 24.72 -62.63 -19.46
N THR A 811 24.05 -62.43 -18.32
CA THR A 811 24.67 -62.25 -16.99
C THR A 811 24.45 -63.44 -16.07
N ASP A 812 23.91 -64.54 -16.61
CA ASP A 812 23.75 -65.78 -15.88
C ASP A 812 25.10 -66.47 -15.74
N PHE A 813 25.32 -67.07 -14.57
CA PHE A 813 26.51 -67.85 -14.29
C PHE A 813 26.19 -69.34 -14.36
N ARG A 814 27.05 -70.14 -14.99
CA ARG A 814 26.88 -71.57 -15.10
C ARG A 814 27.90 -72.34 -14.26
N TYR A 815 27.41 -73.15 -13.32
CA TYR A 815 28.26 -74.13 -12.65
C TYR A 815 28.45 -75.37 -13.54
N ILE A 816 29.70 -75.70 -13.81
CA ILE A 816 30.08 -76.85 -14.63
C ILE A 816 30.77 -77.87 -13.75
N ALA A 817 30.44 -79.15 -13.93
CA ALA A 817 31.15 -80.22 -13.27
C ALA A 817 32.59 -80.29 -13.74
N ALA A 818 33.55 -79.99 -12.85
CA ALA A 818 34.94 -80.27 -13.13
C ALA A 818 35.17 -81.78 -13.19
N GLN A 819 35.91 -82.24 -14.20
CA GLN A 819 36.36 -83.63 -14.34
C GLN A 819 37.77 -83.79 -13.78
N VAL A 820 38.08 -84.95 -13.21
CA VAL A 820 39.45 -85.29 -12.81
C VAL A 820 40.31 -85.23 -14.07
N PRO A 821 41.40 -84.46 -14.08
CA PRO A 821 42.20 -84.26 -15.29
C PRO A 821 42.92 -85.55 -15.69
N ALA A 822 43.23 -85.69 -16.98
CA ALA A 822 44.02 -86.80 -17.50
C ALA A 822 45.16 -86.29 -18.40
N VAL A 823 46.39 -86.73 -18.14
CA VAL A 823 47.55 -86.46 -19.02
C VAL A 823 47.65 -87.57 -20.06
N THR A 824 47.55 -87.20 -21.34
CA THR A 824 47.56 -88.12 -22.48
C THR A 824 48.82 -88.03 -23.34
N GLY A 825 49.65 -86.99 -23.16
CA GLY A 825 50.94 -86.90 -23.86
C GLY A 825 51.80 -85.70 -23.47
N LEU A 826 53.09 -85.80 -23.80
CA LEU A 826 54.10 -84.75 -23.64
C LEU A 826 54.73 -84.46 -25.01
N SER A 827 55.04 -83.21 -25.32
CA SER A 827 55.70 -82.84 -26.58
C SER A 827 57.12 -83.40 -26.71
N VAL A 828 57.79 -83.62 -25.58
CA VAL A 828 59.09 -84.29 -25.47
C VAL A 828 59.05 -85.23 -24.26
N THR A 829 59.64 -86.41 -24.40
CA THR A 829 59.63 -87.47 -23.35
C THR A 829 60.99 -87.64 -22.68
N GLU A 830 62.02 -86.93 -23.14
CA GLU A 830 63.34 -86.90 -22.54
C GLU A 830 64.00 -85.52 -22.61
N GLY A 831 64.93 -85.25 -21.68
CA GLY A 831 65.72 -84.03 -21.64
C GLY A 831 66.97 -84.17 -20.76
N GLN A 832 67.92 -83.26 -20.92
CA GLN A 832 69.16 -83.29 -20.15
C GLN A 832 68.90 -82.95 -18.67
N ALA A 833 69.56 -83.67 -17.76
CA ALA A 833 69.63 -83.31 -16.35
C ALA A 833 70.25 -81.89 -16.19
N HIS A 834 69.92 -81.22 -15.07
CA HIS A 834 70.40 -79.87 -14.71
C HIS A 834 69.95 -78.70 -15.58
N ILE A 835 69.08 -78.91 -16.57
CA ILE A 835 68.52 -77.85 -17.43
C ILE A 835 66.99 -77.93 -17.39
N PRO A 836 66.25 -76.81 -17.30
CA PRO A 836 64.79 -76.83 -17.35
C PRO A 836 64.28 -77.06 -18.78
N HIS A 837 63.10 -77.67 -18.92
CA HIS A 837 62.49 -77.99 -20.22
C HIS A 837 61.06 -77.46 -20.28
N THR A 838 60.74 -76.62 -21.27
CA THR A 838 59.34 -76.24 -21.52
C THR A 838 58.66 -77.33 -22.32
N VAL A 839 57.61 -77.93 -21.76
CA VAL A 839 56.89 -79.07 -22.34
C VAL A 839 55.42 -78.74 -22.49
N LEU A 840 54.89 -78.96 -23.70
CA LEU A 840 53.45 -78.91 -23.93
C LEU A 840 52.85 -80.24 -23.47
N VAL A 841 51.96 -80.16 -22.49
CA VAL A 841 51.22 -81.29 -21.90
C VAL A 841 49.85 -81.34 -22.56
N SER A 842 49.52 -82.48 -23.16
CA SER A 842 48.21 -82.75 -23.76
C SER A 842 47.39 -83.66 -22.83
N GLY A 843 46.08 -83.47 -22.81
CA GLY A 843 45.18 -84.14 -21.87
C GLY A 843 43.70 -83.79 -22.03
N GLN A 844 42.97 -83.89 -20.93
CA GLN A 844 41.55 -83.54 -20.77
C GLN A 844 41.34 -82.92 -19.38
N GLY A 845 40.35 -82.03 -19.23
CA GLY A 845 39.95 -81.46 -17.94
C GLY A 845 40.89 -80.39 -17.38
N PHE A 846 41.68 -79.70 -18.21
CA PHE A 846 42.67 -78.71 -17.78
C PHE A 846 42.13 -77.29 -17.56
N THR A 847 40.88 -76.99 -17.90
CA THR A 847 40.31 -75.62 -17.86
C THR A 847 40.53 -74.91 -16.52
N TRP A 848 40.42 -75.64 -15.41
CA TRP A 848 40.64 -75.11 -14.05
C TRP A 848 41.85 -75.74 -13.36
N ALA A 849 42.91 -76.06 -14.11
CA ALA A 849 44.13 -76.57 -13.51
C ALA A 849 44.72 -75.56 -12.52
N THR A 850 44.97 -76.01 -11.29
CA THR A 850 45.52 -75.21 -10.19
C THR A 850 46.98 -75.55 -9.90
N GLN A 851 47.45 -76.74 -10.31
CA GLN A 851 48.83 -77.16 -10.11
C GLN A 851 49.27 -78.13 -11.22
N VAL A 852 50.54 -78.05 -11.60
CA VAL A 852 51.25 -79.09 -12.36
C VAL A 852 52.46 -79.52 -11.55
N THR A 853 52.68 -80.83 -11.39
CA THR A 853 53.88 -81.36 -10.74
C THR A 853 54.62 -82.30 -11.67
N VAL A 854 55.96 -82.31 -11.56
CA VAL A 854 56.85 -83.19 -12.32
C VAL A 854 57.67 -83.96 -11.31
N GLY A 855 57.45 -85.27 -11.18
CA GLY A 855 58.07 -86.08 -10.12
C GLY A 855 57.82 -85.49 -8.72
N GLY A 856 56.59 -85.06 -8.45
CA GLY A 856 56.16 -84.51 -7.16
C GLY A 856 56.55 -83.05 -6.86
N VAL A 857 57.34 -82.39 -7.70
CA VAL A 857 57.72 -80.98 -7.48
C VAL A 857 56.91 -80.09 -8.42
N PRO A 858 56.36 -78.96 -7.92
CA PRO A 858 55.60 -78.01 -8.72
C PRO A 858 56.37 -77.48 -9.92
N ALA A 859 55.68 -77.37 -11.05
CA ALA A 859 56.14 -76.75 -12.27
C ALA A 859 55.24 -75.54 -12.60
N PRO A 860 55.80 -74.37 -12.92
CA PRO A 860 55.00 -73.25 -13.41
C PRO A 860 54.37 -73.64 -14.76
N PHE A 861 53.11 -73.26 -14.94
CA PHE A 861 52.34 -73.65 -16.12
C PHE A 861 51.36 -72.55 -16.55
N THR A 862 50.92 -72.64 -17.80
CA THR A 862 49.80 -71.88 -18.36
C THR A 862 48.81 -72.84 -19.02
N VAL A 863 47.53 -72.71 -18.69
CA VAL A 863 46.47 -73.45 -19.38
C VAL A 863 46.26 -72.82 -20.76
N VAL A 864 46.30 -73.63 -21.80
CA VAL A 864 46.08 -73.19 -23.19
C VAL A 864 44.65 -73.50 -23.63
N SER A 865 44.15 -74.67 -23.25
CA SER A 865 42.77 -75.12 -23.44
C SER A 865 42.45 -76.23 -22.43
N ASP A 866 41.21 -76.73 -22.41
CA ASP A 866 40.85 -77.88 -21.58
C ASP A 866 41.69 -79.14 -21.87
N THR A 867 42.29 -79.21 -23.05
CA THR A 867 43.08 -80.36 -23.50
C THR A 867 44.57 -80.10 -23.59
N ARG A 868 45.03 -78.87 -23.30
CA ARG A 868 46.45 -78.50 -23.43
C ARG A 868 46.88 -77.49 -22.37
N LEU A 869 48.06 -77.72 -21.79
CA LEU A 869 48.76 -76.73 -20.97
C LEU A 869 50.25 -76.73 -21.30
N SER A 870 50.91 -75.58 -21.13
CA SER A 870 52.35 -75.45 -21.26
C SER A 870 52.97 -75.41 -19.85
N ALA A 871 53.92 -76.31 -19.55
CA ALA A 871 54.56 -76.38 -18.24
C ALA A 871 56.09 -76.37 -18.36
N THR A 872 56.77 -75.69 -17.45
CA THR A 872 58.25 -75.67 -17.40
C THR A 872 58.75 -76.68 -16.40
N PHE A 873 59.31 -77.79 -16.89
CA PHE A 873 59.86 -78.86 -16.08
C PHE A 873 61.18 -78.39 -15.48
N PRO A 874 61.35 -78.41 -14.15
CA PRO A 874 62.50 -77.80 -13.50
C PRO A 874 63.78 -78.64 -13.68
N ALA A 875 64.93 -77.96 -13.79
CA ALA A 875 66.25 -78.59 -13.79
C ALA A 875 66.47 -79.44 -12.53
N ARG A 876 66.92 -80.70 -12.68
CA ARG A 876 67.30 -81.56 -11.55
C ARG A 876 68.54 -82.40 -11.84
N ALA A 877 69.28 -82.72 -10.78
CA ALA A 877 70.44 -83.62 -10.83
C ALA A 877 70.07 -85.10 -11.00
N PHE A 878 68.82 -85.45 -10.71
CA PHE A 878 68.29 -86.81 -10.87
C PHE A 878 68.31 -87.25 -12.33
N GLN A 879 68.77 -88.47 -12.57
CA GLN A 879 68.72 -89.15 -13.86
C GLN A 879 67.70 -90.28 -13.75
N GLY A 880 66.75 -90.34 -14.69
CA GLY A 880 65.67 -91.33 -14.66
C GLY A 880 64.30 -90.76 -14.99
N LYS A 881 63.29 -91.62 -14.87
CA LYS A 881 61.89 -91.35 -15.24
C LYS A 881 61.13 -90.66 -14.10
N VAL A 882 60.35 -89.63 -14.41
CA VAL A 882 59.44 -88.93 -13.50
C VAL A 882 58.05 -88.77 -14.11
N GLY A 883 57.00 -88.85 -13.30
CA GLY A 883 55.61 -88.65 -13.75
C GLY A 883 55.17 -87.19 -13.70
N VAL A 884 54.37 -86.78 -14.68
CA VAL A 884 53.74 -85.45 -14.76
C VAL A 884 52.28 -85.57 -14.32
N GLN A 885 51.86 -84.73 -13.39
CA GLN A 885 50.48 -84.69 -12.91
C GLN A 885 49.91 -83.28 -12.99
N VAL A 886 48.61 -83.18 -13.27
CA VAL A 886 47.84 -81.94 -13.28
C VAL A 886 46.76 -82.04 -12.21
N THR A 887 46.58 -81.01 -11.41
CA THR A 887 45.55 -80.93 -10.37
C THR A 887 44.52 -79.89 -10.76
N THR A 888 43.25 -80.22 -10.64
CA THR A 888 42.10 -79.31 -10.76
C THR A 888 41.23 -79.43 -9.49
N PRO A 889 40.20 -78.60 -9.30
CA PRO A 889 39.25 -78.76 -8.21
C PRO A 889 38.57 -80.15 -8.13
N ALA A 890 38.53 -80.90 -9.23
CA ALA A 890 37.97 -82.25 -9.24
C ALA A 890 38.95 -83.33 -8.74
N GLY A 891 40.26 -83.04 -8.70
CA GLY A 891 41.29 -83.98 -8.27
C GLY A 891 42.61 -83.86 -9.06
N THR A 892 43.54 -84.77 -8.78
CA THR A 892 44.85 -84.84 -9.46
C THR A 892 44.87 -85.99 -10.46
N SER A 893 45.44 -85.76 -11.65
CA SER A 893 45.54 -86.76 -12.69
C SER A 893 46.39 -87.96 -12.27
N PRO A 894 46.04 -89.19 -12.67
CA PRO A 894 46.91 -90.34 -12.48
C PRO A 894 48.21 -90.20 -13.29
N ILE A 895 49.29 -90.86 -12.84
CA ILE A 895 50.53 -90.98 -13.62
C ILE A 895 50.34 -92.14 -14.61
N THR A 896 50.31 -91.83 -15.90
CA THR A 896 50.28 -92.81 -16.99
C THR A 896 51.62 -92.83 -17.72
N GLN A 897 51.87 -93.87 -18.51
CA GLN A 897 53.11 -93.98 -19.32
C GLN A 897 53.29 -92.77 -20.26
N SER A 898 52.20 -92.22 -20.79
CA SER A 898 52.21 -91.03 -21.65
C SER A 898 52.57 -89.73 -20.92
N GLY A 899 52.48 -89.71 -19.59
CA GLY A 899 52.88 -88.61 -18.72
C GLY A 899 54.26 -88.79 -18.10
N VAL A 900 55.11 -89.68 -18.62
CA VAL A 900 56.46 -89.92 -18.08
C VAL A 900 57.53 -89.15 -18.87
N PHE A 901 58.39 -88.43 -18.15
CA PHE A 901 59.55 -87.70 -18.70
C PHE A 901 60.87 -88.28 -18.16
N THR A 902 61.90 -88.38 -19.00
CA THR A 902 63.20 -89.00 -18.65
C THR A 902 64.34 -87.98 -18.65
N TYR A 903 65.08 -87.88 -17.54
CA TYR A 903 66.32 -87.09 -17.47
C TYR A 903 67.55 -87.93 -17.84
N THR A 904 68.36 -87.48 -18.81
CA THR A 904 69.57 -88.17 -19.32
C THR A 904 70.89 -87.42 -19.03
N ALA A 905 72.03 -88.14 -19.04
CA ALA A 905 73.37 -87.61 -18.78
C ALA A 905 74.06 -87.01 -20.01
N PRO A 906 74.96 -86.00 -19.86
CA PRO A 906 75.66 -85.35 -20.97
C PRO A 906 76.86 -86.16 -21.51
N ARG A 907 77.19 -86.00 -22.81
CA ARG A 907 78.36 -86.63 -23.47
C ARG A 907 79.69 -85.91 -23.13
N PRO A 908 80.84 -86.62 -23.01
CA PRO A 908 82.13 -85.96 -22.77
C PRO A 908 82.66 -85.22 -24.01
N VAL A 909 83.37 -84.10 -23.80
CA VAL A 909 83.92 -83.25 -24.87
C VAL A 909 85.39 -82.97 -24.60
N VAL A 910 86.26 -83.10 -25.61
CA VAL A 910 87.66 -82.65 -25.55
C VAL A 910 87.78 -81.28 -26.21
N THR A 911 88.29 -80.30 -25.47
CA THR A 911 88.44 -78.91 -25.95
C THR A 911 89.89 -78.53 -26.24
N ARG A 912 90.88 -79.13 -25.56
CA ARG A 912 92.30 -78.82 -25.81
C ARG A 912 93.27 -79.90 -25.31
N LEU A 913 94.41 -80.04 -25.98
CA LEU A 913 95.60 -80.75 -25.47
C LEU A 913 96.69 -79.74 -25.07
N SER A 914 97.39 -79.97 -23.96
CA SER A 914 98.44 -79.06 -23.47
C SER A 914 99.62 -78.93 -24.43
N VAL A 915 99.96 -80.02 -25.11
CA VAL A 915 100.90 -80.05 -26.23
C VAL A 915 100.27 -80.86 -27.35
N SER A 916 100.42 -80.40 -28.59
CA SER A 916 99.85 -81.04 -29.79
C SER A 916 100.91 -81.76 -30.62
N ARG A 917 102.16 -81.79 -30.16
CA ARG A 917 103.26 -82.48 -30.82
C ARG A 917 104.26 -83.06 -29.82
N GLY A 918 104.91 -84.16 -30.18
CA GLY A 918 105.94 -84.81 -29.36
C GLY A 918 106.88 -85.70 -30.19
N PRO A 919 107.99 -86.18 -29.63
CA PRO A 919 108.95 -86.99 -30.39
C PRO A 919 108.35 -88.35 -30.77
N ALA A 920 108.63 -88.79 -32.00
CA ALA A 920 108.37 -90.15 -32.42
C ALA A 920 109.24 -91.11 -31.60
N ARG A 921 108.71 -92.30 -31.29
CA ARG A 921 109.38 -93.35 -30.48
C ARG A 921 109.62 -93.05 -28.98
N SER A 922 109.08 -91.96 -28.42
CA SER A 922 109.03 -91.74 -26.96
C SER A 922 107.61 -91.46 -26.45
N ARG A 923 107.34 -91.73 -25.17
CA ARG A 923 106.05 -91.39 -24.54
C ARG A 923 105.96 -89.87 -24.33
N THR A 924 104.77 -89.29 -24.54
CA THR A 924 104.53 -87.85 -24.28
C THR A 924 103.41 -87.67 -23.27
N THR A 925 103.66 -86.87 -22.22
CA THR A 925 102.62 -86.50 -21.25
C THR A 925 101.86 -85.27 -21.75
N VAL A 926 100.53 -85.33 -21.76
CA VAL A 926 99.60 -84.25 -22.14
C VAL A 926 98.52 -84.09 -21.08
N LEU A 927 98.13 -82.85 -20.82
CA LEU A 927 96.86 -82.55 -20.17
C LEU A 927 95.79 -82.43 -21.26
N ILE A 928 94.63 -83.05 -21.03
CA ILE A 928 93.45 -83.03 -21.88
C ILE A 928 92.41 -82.19 -21.15
N ASP A 929 92.07 -81.03 -21.70
CA ASP A 929 90.99 -80.17 -21.21
C ASP A 929 89.69 -80.45 -21.95
N GLY A 930 88.57 -80.30 -21.25
CA GLY A 930 87.26 -80.66 -21.77
C GLY A 930 86.14 -80.55 -20.73
N SER A 931 85.08 -81.35 -20.92
CA SER A 931 83.97 -81.48 -19.98
C SER A 931 83.40 -82.90 -20.00
N GLY A 932 82.68 -83.29 -18.92
CA GLY A 932 82.12 -84.63 -18.80
C GLY A 932 83.17 -85.71 -18.48
N PHE A 933 84.32 -85.31 -17.93
CA PHE A 933 85.40 -86.20 -17.54
C PHE A 933 85.29 -86.65 -16.07
N THR A 934 84.18 -86.58 -15.37
CA THR A 934 84.06 -87.11 -13.99
C THR A 934 84.09 -88.63 -13.98
N ALA A 935 83.49 -89.24 -15.00
CA ALA A 935 83.39 -90.70 -15.13
C ALA A 935 84.11 -91.25 -16.38
N ALA A 936 85.01 -90.46 -17.00
CA ALA A 936 85.89 -90.93 -18.07
C ALA A 936 86.57 -92.27 -17.73
N SER A 937 86.31 -93.31 -18.51
CA SER A 937 86.78 -94.69 -18.32
C SER A 937 87.94 -95.05 -19.23
N ARG A 938 88.13 -94.33 -20.35
CA ARG A 938 89.17 -94.63 -21.33
C ARG A 938 89.70 -93.37 -22.00
N VAL A 939 91.01 -93.29 -22.20
CA VAL A 939 91.67 -92.33 -23.10
C VAL A 939 92.47 -93.10 -24.14
N THR A 940 92.26 -92.78 -25.41
CA THR A 940 93.03 -93.38 -26.53
C THR A 940 93.60 -92.31 -27.44
N ALA A 941 94.79 -92.52 -28.01
CA ALA A 941 95.37 -91.63 -29.00
C ALA A 941 95.69 -92.40 -30.30
N GLY A 942 94.92 -92.13 -31.35
CA GLY A 942 94.99 -92.90 -32.60
C GLY A 942 94.68 -94.38 -32.43
N GLY A 943 93.70 -94.69 -31.59
CA GLY A 943 93.26 -96.06 -31.28
C GLY A 943 94.09 -96.76 -30.20
N LEU A 944 95.30 -96.29 -29.90
CA LEU A 944 96.14 -96.89 -28.87
C LEU A 944 95.75 -96.38 -27.47
N PRO A 945 95.66 -97.25 -26.45
CA PRO A 945 95.35 -96.84 -25.09
C PRO A 945 96.45 -95.97 -24.51
N ALA A 946 96.05 -94.86 -23.90
CA ALA A 946 96.92 -93.99 -23.11
C ALA A 946 96.62 -94.22 -21.62
N SER A 947 97.66 -94.36 -20.81
CA SER A 947 97.50 -94.32 -19.36
C SER A 947 97.12 -92.90 -18.95
N PHE A 948 96.07 -92.72 -18.16
CA PHE A 948 95.63 -91.40 -17.73
C PHE A 948 95.26 -91.38 -16.25
N THR A 949 95.34 -90.19 -15.65
CA THR A 949 94.82 -89.88 -14.33
C THR A 949 93.80 -88.75 -14.49
N ARG A 950 92.70 -88.86 -13.76
CA ARG A 950 91.67 -87.81 -13.74
C ARG A 950 92.12 -86.70 -12.79
N VAL A 951 92.12 -85.46 -13.27
CA VAL A 951 92.44 -84.29 -12.45
C VAL A 951 91.15 -83.63 -11.96
N SER A 952 90.16 -83.47 -12.86
CA SER A 952 88.82 -82.95 -12.57
C SER A 952 87.81 -83.44 -13.63
N ASP A 953 86.53 -83.03 -13.54
CA ASP A 953 85.54 -83.23 -14.62
C ASP A 953 85.95 -82.59 -15.95
N THR A 954 86.90 -81.67 -15.91
CA THR A 954 87.30 -80.86 -17.06
C THR A 954 88.74 -81.07 -17.48
N ARG A 955 89.52 -81.88 -16.75
CA ARG A 955 90.94 -82.11 -17.04
C ARG A 955 91.37 -83.55 -16.74
N LEU A 956 92.02 -84.17 -17.70
CA LEU A 956 92.75 -85.44 -17.54
C LEU A 956 94.24 -85.21 -17.78
N LYS A 957 95.11 -85.95 -17.09
CA LYS A 957 96.54 -86.03 -17.42
C LYS A 957 96.80 -87.40 -18.04
N ALA A 958 97.12 -87.45 -19.33
CA ALA A 958 97.36 -88.66 -20.08
C ALA A 958 98.82 -88.76 -20.54
N VAL A 959 99.37 -89.96 -20.53
CA VAL A 959 100.67 -90.29 -21.11
C VAL A 959 100.42 -91.06 -22.41
N LEU A 960 100.59 -90.38 -23.54
CA LEU A 960 100.39 -90.97 -24.85
C LEU A 960 101.54 -91.92 -25.16
N PRO A 961 101.25 -93.09 -25.75
CA PRO A 961 102.27 -94.07 -26.10
C PRO A 961 103.21 -93.52 -27.20
N ALA A 962 104.41 -94.08 -27.26
CA ALA A 962 105.32 -93.90 -28.37
C ALA A 962 104.72 -94.52 -29.64
N ARG A 963 104.77 -93.81 -30.77
CA ARG A 963 104.41 -94.35 -32.09
C ARG A 963 105.26 -93.74 -33.20
N THR A 964 105.15 -94.34 -34.39
CA THR A 964 105.71 -93.80 -35.65
C THR A 964 105.16 -92.40 -35.94
N ALA A 965 105.97 -91.59 -36.62
CA ALA A 965 105.64 -90.20 -36.91
C ALA A 965 104.32 -90.07 -37.69
N GLY A 966 103.52 -89.04 -37.37
CA GLY A 966 102.17 -88.82 -37.93
C GLY A 966 101.18 -88.25 -36.91
N THR A 967 100.03 -87.74 -37.37
CA THR A 967 98.98 -87.15 -36.53
C THR A 967 97.86 -88.16 -36.21
N ALA A 968 97.33 -88.13 -34.97
CA ALA A 968 96.11 -88.84 -34.60
C ALA A 968 95.33 -88.15 -33.47
N TYR A 969 94.10 -88.61 -33.19
CA TYR A 969 93.20 -87.96 -32.23
C TYR A 969 93.18 -88.64 -30.85
N VAL A 970 93.17 -87.81 -29.82
CA VAL A 970 92.94 -88.17 -28.42
C VAL A 970 91.44 -88.16 -28.13
N GLN A 971 90.87 -89.29 -27.74
CA GLN A 971 89.45 -89.41 -27.40
C GLN A 971 89.27 -89.85 -25.95
N VAL A 972 88.20 -89.36 -25.32
CA VAL A 972 87.80 -89.68 -23.96
C VAL A 972 86.44 -90.40 -24.00
N THR A 973 86.35 -91.55 -23.36
CA THR A 973 85.09 -92.30 -23.19
C THR A 973 84.57 -92.11 -21.77
N ALA A 974 83.28 -91.79 -21.59
CA ALA A 974 82.56 -91.70 -20.30
C ALA A 974 81.15 -92.31 -20.46
N PRO A 975 80.32 -92.43 -19.39
CA PRO A 975 78.98 -93.02 -19.48
C PRO A 975 78.05 -92.35 -20.52
N GLY A 976 78.20 -91.04 -20.74
CA GLY A 976 77.49 -90.31 -21.81
C GLY A 976 77.99 -90.63 -23.24
N GLY A 977 78.99 -91.50 -23.40
CA GLY A 977 79.54 -91.93 -24.68
C GLY A 977 81.00 -91.53 -24.91
N VAL A 978 81.43 -91.57 -26.18
CA VAL A 978 82.80 -91.20 -26.59
C VAL A 978 82.82 -89.76 -27.09
N SER A 979 83.86 -89.00 -26.71
CA SER A 979 84.08 -87.64 -27.21
C SER A 979 84.32 -87.65 -28.72
N ALA A 980 83.81 -86.64 -29.41
CA ALA A 980 84.01 -86.47 -30.85
C ALA A 980 85.49 -86.30 -31.21
N VAL A 981 85.88 -86.72 -32.43
CA VAL A 981 87.18 -86.41 -33.02
C VAL A 981 87.17 -84.98 -33.58
N GLY A 982 88.27 -84.24 -33.43
CA GLY A 982 88.36 -82.87 -33.91
C GLY A 982 89.72 -82.24 -33.67
N ARG A 983 89.96 -81.04 -34.21
CA ARG A 983 91.25 -80.33 -34.14
C ARG A 983 91.77 -80.18 -32.70
N ALA A 984 90.86 -79.95 -31.75
CA ALA A 984 91.12 -79.86 -30.32
C ALA A 984 91.77 -81.12 -29.71
N ALA A 985 91.52 -82.27 -30.32
CA ALA A 985 92.00 -83.58 -29.90
C ALA A 985 93.20 -84.09 -30.73
N ALA A 986 93.69 -83.34 -31.73
CA ALA A 986 94.77 -83.82 -32.60
C ALA A 986 96.16 -83.73 -31.95
N PHE A 987 96.96 -84.79 -32.05
CA PHE A 987 98.35 -84.88 -31.58
C PHE A 987 99.28 -85.46 -32.66
N THR A 988 100.43 -84.84 -32.89
CA THR A 988 101.39 -85.20 -33.95
C THR A 988 102.73 -85.70 -33.39
N TRP A 989 103.12 -86.92 -33.75
CA TRP A 989 104.46 -87.45 -33.43
C TRP A 989 105.46 -87.07 -34.53
N VAL A 990 106.65 -86.55 -34.14
CA VAL A 990 107.65 -85.98 -35.06
C VAL A 990 108.98 -86.75 -34.97
N ALA A 991 109.57 -87.18 -36.10
CA ALA A 991 110.86 -87.88 -36.11
C ALA A 991 112.03 -86.94 -35.76
N SER A 992 113.00 -87.39 -34.95
CA SER A 992 114.25 -86.67 -34.67
C SER A 992 115.19 -86.72 -35.88
N ARG A 993 115.78 -85.59 -36.26
CA ARG A 993 116.83 -85.51 -37.30
C ARG A 993 118.13 -86.09 -36.78
#